data_AF-A0A135TAU7-F1
#
_entry.id   AF-A0A135TAU7-F1
#
_cell.length_a   1.000
_cell.length_b   1.000
_cell.length_c   1.000
_cell.angle_alpha   90.00
_cell.angle_beta   90.00
_cell.angle_gamma   90.00
#
_symmetry.space_group_name_H-M   'P 1'
#
loop_
_entity.id
_entity.type
_entity.pdbx_description
1 polymer ?
#
loop_
_entity_poly.entity_id
_entity_poly.type
_entity_poly.pdbx_seq_one_letter_code
_entity_poly.pdbx_strand_id
1 'polypeptide(L)'
;MMGFTSGVEEVYPARLPKSSSWPAPPSTLNSLFLSMLPKVRRERLLLANSLPRSPTTASSIPHARPELSSESGVEISEGRRLRWDVQCVLKQQSVTSSPDWTAGKWGLPIGDPHGASAVVVFPTFPHSVTALCVAFPQLQRMTYMTRKLWPLPSAMSSLWGSRNKKDDDQEVRDGPGPPEERGSNEYAAREPDEHTRLLPNRLDSDNRQYLTPDDPAVSPYNLWTVRLLRWVTVLFTALTFTWWTLTLVSSFVTPPGMHTRGSGFYAFSYSSVALFTLLFTLVFFAAPSKAVRVLAIFMALMLLVNMILIVAVQKNRYEEAGVGVASVVWAFVVSLWALACDRTVKWGKAEEEERLTGRVETRRTVWEWTEVLISTVAYIVLSLIIILITATLILRSLDAGFGPPGEQYWVDGDQYRIHVYCDGNGTDAAGNKLPTVFFEGGDLPVENGLWQFAQNALKNDSISRYCFADRPGYGWSDTAPSPLSAGMATDALSEALARAGEKGPWILASAGIGSVYSQIFSSRHGREVNGLLLIDPLHEDLLHRVSDPGRGFSYWLRGVLSPLGIERLPGAIFRGRTSADRVWGRSARQSGKYLFSKLQESLVADSLTKREVISSKAIQYPNTPLVVISSGVNIRKDSEWEDKQRDFSHLTRNLKHWDTVDDAPHNVWETLDGRQKIEKRLRQLVHA
;
A
#
# COMPACT_ATOMS: atom_id res chain seq x y z
N MET A 1 47.12 -35.67 17.28
CA MET A 1 46.73 -36.05 15.90
C MET A 1 45.25 -36.42 15.90
N MET A 2 44.63 -36.40 14.71
CA MET A 2 43.20 -36.64 14.43
C MET A 2 42.60 -37.88 15.15
N GLY A 3 41.30 -37.94 15.42
CA GLY A 3 40.21 -36.98 15.17
C GLY A 3 38.86 -37.53 15.67
N PHE A 4 37.82 -36.70 15.75
CA PHE A 4 36.47 -37.11 16.15
C PHE A 4 35.43 -36.72 15.11
N THR A 5 34.52 -37.65 14.83
CA THR A 5 33.44 -37.55 13.84
C THR A 5 32.26 -36.74 14.37
N SER A 6 31.80 -35.75 13.60
CA SER A 6 30.61 -34.96 13.92
C SER A 6 29.33 -35.70 13.52
N GLY A 7 28.58 -36.21 14.50
CA GLY A 7 27.16 -36.55 14.33
C GLY A 7 26.31 -35.33 14.68
N VAL A 8 25.56 -34.79 13.70
CA VAL A 8 24.53 -33.77 13.94
C VAL A 8 23.18 -34.47 13.88
N GLU A 9 22.49 -34.54 15.01
CA GLU A 9 21.19 -35.21 15.13
C GLU A 9 20.07 -34.21 14.82
N GLU A 10 19.41 -34.38 13.67
CA GLU A 10 18.26 -33.54 13.27
C GLU A 10 17.01 -33.88 14.10
N VAL A 11 16.66 -33.00 15.04
CA VAL A 11 15.43 -33.12 15.83
C VAL A 11 14.23 -32.67 15.00
N TYR A 12 13.36 -33.62 14.65
CA TYR A 12 12.07 -33.37 14.00
C TYR A 12 11.11 -32.57 14.92
N PRO A 13 10.30 -31.64 14.37
CA PRO A 13 9.29 -30.93 15.15
C PRO A 13 8.10 -31.85 15.54
N ALA A 14 7.57 -31.62 16.73
CA ALA A 14 6.53 -32.45 17.34
C ALA A 14 5.13 -32.29 16.70
N ARG A 15 4.27 -33.26 17.02
CA ARG A 15 2.96 -33.52 16.39
C ARG A 15 1.85 -32.69 17.07
N LEU A 16 1.17 -31.82 16.32
CA LEU A 16 0.01 -31.06 16.81
C LEU A 16 -1.25 -31.96 16.98
N PRO A 17 -2.12 -31.69 17.96
CA PRO A 17 -3.37 -32.42 18.16
C PRO A 17 -4.45 -32.01 17.13
N LYS A 18 -5.35 -32.95 16.80
CA LYS A 18 -6.47 -32.73 15.87
C LYS A 18 -7.68 -32.12 16.60
N SER A 19 -8.37 -31.17 15.97
CA SER A 19 -9.77 -30.85 16.29
C SER A 19 -10.58 -30.50 15.03
N SER A 20 -11.86 -30.90 15.06
CA SER A 20 -13.02 -30.51 14.22
C SER A 20 -12.91 -30.37 12.68
N SER A 21 -13.85 -31.02 12.00
CA SER A 21 -14.04 -31.08 10.55
C SER A 21 -15.03 -30.03 9.99
N TRP A 22 -14.67 -29.37 8.88
CA TRP A 22 -15.60 -28.66 7.97
C TRP A 22 -15.14 -28.85 6.50
N PRO A 23 -16.02 -28.68 5.48
CA PRO A 23 -15.90 -29.40 4.20
C PRO A 23 -15.00 -28.74 3.14
N ALA A 24 -14.57 -29.57 2.17
CA ALA A 24 -13.72 -29.15 1.05
C ALA A 24 -14.52 -28.57 -0.14
N PRO A 25 -13.99 -27.56 -0.88
CA PRO A 25 -14.57 -27.03 -2.11
C PRO A 25 -14.27 -27.92 -3.34
N PRO A 26 -15.01 -27.78 -4.46
CA PRO A 26 -14.99 -28.73 -5.57
C PRO A 26 -13.70 -28.72 -6.41
N SER A 27 -13.36 -29.91 -6.91
CA SER A 27 -12.09 -30.23 -7.56
C SER A 27 -12.11 -30.02 -9.08
N THR A 28 -11.81 -28.81 -9.56
CA THR A 28 -11.59 -28.55 -11.01
C THR A 28 -10.32 -27.75 -11.35
N LEU A 29 -9.62 -27.16 -10.37
CA LEU A 29 -8.37 -26.39 -10.60
C LEU A 29 -7.06 -27.20 -10.41
N ASN A 30 -7.09 -28.31 -9.67
CA ASN A 30 -5.87 -29.11 -9.41
C ASN A 30 -5.35 -29.88 -10.65
N SER A 31 -6.20 -30.17 -11.64
CA SER A 31 -5.83 -30.93 -12.84
C SER A 31 -4.85 -30.17 -13.76
N LEU A 32 -5.03 -28.85 -13.88
CA LEU A 32 -4.16 -28.00 -14.70
C LEU A 32 -2.75 -27.83 -14.11
N PHE A 33 -2.61 -27.83 -12.78
CA PHE A 33 -1.34 -27.59 -12.10
C PHE A 33 -0.39 -28.80 -12.10
N LEU A 34 -0.93 -30.03 -12.12
CA LEU A 34 -0.14 -31.28 -12.16
C LEU A 34 0.57 -31.54 -13.49
N SER A 35 0.24 -30.76 -14.54
CA SER A 35 0.85 -30.87 -15.87
C SER A 35 2.27 -30.29 -15.95
N MET A 36 2.61 -29.30 -15.12
CA MET A 36 3.86 -28.52 -15.22
C MET A 36 5.04 -29.03 -14.36
N LEU A 37 4.88 -30.13 -13.61
CA LEU A 37 5.95 -30.64 -12.74
C LEU A 37 6.85 -31.68 -13.44
N PRO A 38 8.19 -31.62 -13.26
CA PRO A 38 9.11 -32.57 -13.86
C PRO A 38 8.92 -34.00 -13.34
N LYS A 39 9.13 -34.97 -14.23
CA LYS A 39 8.70 -36.38 -14.13
C LYS A 39 9.02 -37.07 -12.79
N VAL A 40 10.22 -36.83 -12.24
CA VAL A 40 10.72 -37.40 -10.97
C VAL A 40 9.83 -37.07 -9.76
N ARG A 41 9.09 -35.94 -9.79
CA ARG A 41 8.19 -35.56 -8.69
C ARG A 41 6.80 -36.20 -8.79
N ARG A 42 6.42 -36.75 -9.95
CA ARG A 42 5.10 -37.35 -10.20
C ARG A 42 5.00 -38.76 -9.60
N GLU A 43 6.08 -39.54 -9.62
CA GLU A 43 6.12 -40.92 -9.11
C GLU A 43 6.10 -40.98 -7.57
N ARG A 44 6.80 -40.07 -6.88
CA ARG A 44 6.80 -40.00 -5.40
C ARG A 44 5.44 -39.64 -4.78
N LEU A 45 4.52 -39.02 -5.54
CA LEU A 45 3.17 -38.68 -5.06
C LEU A 45 2.15 -39.81 -5.27
N LEU A 46 2.41 -40.74 -6.19
CA LEU A 46 1.51 -41.87 -6.46
C LEU A 46 1.75 -43.07 -5.53
N LEU A 47 2.95 -43.20 -4.96
CA LEU A 47 3.32 -44.28 -4.02
C LEU A 47 2.80 -44.09 -2.58
N ALA A 48 2.19 -42.95 -2.24
CA ALA A 48 1.70 -42.66 -0.90
C ALA A 48 0.25 -43.13 -0.62
N ASN A 49 -0.45 -43.70 -1.62
CA ASN A 49 -1.90 -43.93 -1.59
C ASN A 49 -2.30 -45.40 -1.88
N SER A 50 -1.55 -46.38 -1.37
CA SER A 50 -1.84 -47.81 -1.60
C SER A 50 -1.70 -48.70 -0.35
N LEU A 51 -2.79 -49.45 -0.06
CA LEU A 51 -2.92 -50.63 0.83
C LEU A 51 -3.10 -50.37 2.35
N PRO A 52 -3.79 -51.28 3.09
CA PRO A 52 -5.16 -51.78 2.81
C PRO A 52 -6.07 -51.78 4.08
N ARG A 53 -7.38 -52.00 3.90
CA ARG A 53 -8.36 -52.24 4.99
C ARG A 53 -8.53 -53.74 5.27
N SER A 54 -8.70 -54.13 6.54
CA SER A 54 -9.27 -55.41 7.00
C SER A 54 -9.88 -55.21 8.42
N PRO A 55 -10.63 -56.16 9.02
CA PRO A 55 -12.04 -55.86 9.31
C PRO A 55 -12.49 -55.95 10.79
N THR A 56 -13.76 -55.58 10.97
CA THR A 56 -14.61 -55.58 12.16
C THR A 56 -14.52 -56.78 13.10
N THR A 57 -14.64 -56.50 14.41
CA THR A 57 -15.39 -57.32 15.38
C THR A 57 -16.41 -56.45 16.11
N ALA A 58 -17.58 -57.02 16.41
CA ALA A 58 -18.70 -56.33 17.05
C ALA A 58 -18.94 -56.86 18.46
N SER A 59 -19.47 -56.01 19.35
CA SER A 59 -20.23 -56.45 20.53
C SER A 59 -21.42 -55.52 20.76
N SER A 60 -22.53 -56.13 21.13
CA SER A 60 -23.89 -55.59 21.18
C SER A 60 -24.31 -55.15 22.59
N ILE A 61 -25.32 -54.28 22.70
CA ILE A 61 -26.58 -54.39 23.50
C ILE A 61 -27.20 -52.99 23.77
N PRO A 62 -28.55 -52.84 23.86
CA PRO A 62 -29.25 -51.64 23.37
C PRO A 62 -30.26 -50.96 24.35
N HIS A 63 -31.10 -50.07 23.78
CA HIS A 63 -32.29 -49.39 24.35
C HIS A 63 -32.03 -48.16 25.27
N ALA A 64 -32.90 -47.14 25.35
CA ALA A 64 -34.26 -46.95 24.81
C ALA A 64 -34.56 -45.49 24.38
N ARG A 65 -35.59 -45.29 23.53
CA ARG A 65 -36.41 -44.06 23.47
C ARG A 65 -37.62 -44.24 24.41
N PRO A 66 -38.36 -43.15 24.68
CA PRO A 66 -39.76 -43.16 24.25
C PRO A 66 -40.22 -41.91 23.48
N GLU A 67 -41.40 -42.04 22.90
CA GLU A 67 -42.19 -41.11 22.08
C GLU A 67 -42.83 -39.99 22.95
N LEU A 68 -42.94 -38.75 22.47
CA LEU A 68 -43.93 -38.20 21.51
C LEU A 68 -45.37 -38.08 22.09
N SER A 69 -45.84 -36.84 22.26
CA SER A 69 -47.26 -36.51 22.18
C SER A 69 -47.43 -35.07 21.68
N SER A 70 -48.46 -34.88 20.87
CA SER A 70 -48.88 -33.62 20.24
C SER A 70 -50.20 -33.17 20.84
N GLU A 71 -50.47 -31.85 20.85
CA GLU A 71 -51.58 -31.25 20.09
C GLU A 71 -51.86 -29.79 20.42
N SER A 72 -52.54 -29.12 19.48
CA SER A 72 -53.27 -27.85 19.58
C SER A 72 -52.45 -26.55 19.78
N GLY A 73 -52.83 -25.55 19.00
CA GLY A 73 -52.53 -24.14 19.26
C GLY A 73 -53.78 -23.31 18.99
N VAL A 74 -53.79 -22.02 19.36
CA VAL A 74 -54.69 -20.97 18.83
C VAL A 74 -54.22 -19.58 19.32
N GLU A 75 -54.34 -18.60 18.43
CA GLU A 75 -54.43 -17.13 18.59
C GLU A 75 -53.48 -16.31 19.50
N ILE A 76 -52.64 -15.52 18.82
CA ILE A 76 -52.56 -14.04 18.87
C ILE A 76 -53.09 -13.32 20.13
N SER A 77 -52.22 -12.57 20.80
CA SER A 77 -52.59 -11.28 21.39
C SER A 77 -51.41 -10.29 21.41
N GLU A 78 -51.69 -9.01 21.16
CA GLU A 78 -50.70 -7.93 21.22
C GLU A 78 -50.56 -7.34 22.64
N GLY A 79 -49.37 -6.78 22.93
CA GLY A 79 -49.28 -5.50 23.63
C GLY A 79 -49.05 -5.50 25.15
N ARG A 80 -47.77 -5.31 25.53
CA ARG A 80 -47.24 -4.23 26.42
C ARG A 80 -45.73 -4.48 26.63
N ARG A 81 -44.83 -3.56 26.28
CA ARG A 81 -44.54 -2.25 26.92
C ARG A 81 -44.09 -2.41 28.38
N LEU A 82 -42.81 -2.18 28.65
CA LEU A 82 -42.33 -1.32 29.74
C LEU A 82 -40.87 -0.89 29.51
N ARG A 83 -40.56 0.33 29.96
CA ARG A 83 -39.26 1.02 29.98
C ARG A 83 -38.83 1.15 31.45
N TRP A 84 -37.72 1.84 31.71
CA TRP A 84 -37.16 2.26 33.02
C TRP A 84 -36.24 1.22 33.69
N ASP A 85 -35.08 1.58 34.28
CA ASP A 85 -34.18 2.72 34.04
C ASP A 85 -32.84 2.52 34.81
N VAL A 86 -31.80 3.33 34.48
CA VAL A 86 -30.71 3.74 35.41
C VAL A 86 -29.70 2.61 35.84
N GLN A 87 -28.37 2.77 35.95
CA GLN A 87 -27.46 3.92 36.07
C GLN A 87 -26.03 3.57 35.58
N CYS A 88 -25.27 4.52 35.01
CA CYS A 88 -23.91 4.85 35.50
C CYS A 88 -23.27 6.08 34.80
N VAL A 89 -23.15 7.15 35.59
CA VAL A 89 -22.19 8.27 35.58
C VAL A 89 -21.17 8.36 34.42
N LEU A 90 -21.24 9.45 33.64
CA LEU A 90 -20.06 10.13 33.10
C LEU A 90 -20.17 11.65 33.29
N LYS A 91 -19.05 12.28 33.69
CA LYS A 91 -18.96 13.67 34.14
C LYS A 91 -18.37 14.53 33.02
N GLN A 92 -19.22 15.21 32.25
CA GLN A 92 -18.77 16.21 31.27
C GLN A 92 -18.71 17.59 31.93
N GLN A 93 -17.54 18.26 31.85
CA GLN A 93 -17.44 19.70 32.06
C GLN A 93 -17.45 20.40 30.72
N SER A 94 -18.55 21.09 30.42
CA SER A 94 -18.62 22.14 29.42
C SER A 94 -18.32 23.49 30.09
N VAL A 95 -17.45 24.30 29.48
CA VAL A 95 -17.27 25.70 29.85
C VAL A 95 -17.91 26.56 28.76
N THR A 96 -19.10 27.08 29.06
CA THR A 96 -19.76 28.10 28.25
C THR A 96 -19.25 29.48 28.63
N SER A 97 -19.06 30.34 27.64
CA SER A 97 -18.50 31.69 27.77
C SER A 97 -19.56 32.79 27.88
N SER A 98 -19.08 34.01 28.17
CA SER A 98 -19.80 35.30 28.12
C SER A 98 -20.59 35.70 29.40
N PRO A 99 -20.85 37.00 29.64
CA PRO A 99 -19.85 37.90 30.22
C PRO A 99 -20.41 38.76 31.38
N ASP A 100 -19.52 39.46 32.12
CA ASP A 100 -19.64 40.90 32.42
C ASP A 100 -18.52 41.41 33.35
N TRP A 101 -18.14 42.67 33.18
CA TRP A 101 -17.12 43.38 33.97
C TRP A 101 -17.71 44.64 34.61
N THR A 102 -17.42 44.90 35.89
CA THR A 102 -17.60 46.24 36.50
C THR A 102 -16.42 46.68 37.37
N ALA A 103 -15.71 47.69 36.85
CA ALA A 103 -15.12 48.86 37.54
C ALA A 103 -14.23 48.73 38.79
N GLY A 104 -13.02 49.32 38.72
CA GLY A 104 -12.23 49.70 39.91
C GLY A 104 -10.86 50.35 39.61
N LYS A 105 -10.83 51.68 39.47
CA LYS A 105 -9.71 52.69 39.50
C LYS A 105 -8.30 52.17 39.90
N TRP A 106 -7.18 52.66 39.37
CA TRP A 106 -6.80 53.95 38.74
C TRP A 106 -5.82 53.68 37.55
N GLY A 107 -5.24 54.62 36.79
CA GLY A 107 -5.18 56.10 36.79
C GLY A 107 -4.35 56.62 35.59
N LEU A 108 -4.03 57.92 35.53
CA LEU A 108 -3.24 58.58 34.46
C LEU A 108 -2.31 59.67 35.05
N PRO A 109 -1.25 60.12 34.32
CA PRO A 109 -1.40 61.38 33.55
C PRO A 109 -0.66 61.48 32.18
N ILE A 110 -1.38 62.06 31.21
CA ILE A 110 -0.94 63.06 30.19
C ILE A 110 -0.03 62.62 29.01
N GLY A 111 -0.54 62.84 27.78
CA GLY A 111 0.24 62.79 26.52
C GLY A 111 -0.64 62.64 25.25
N ASP A 112 -1.20 63.74 24.75
CA ASP A 112 -2.12 63.83 23.59
C ASP A 112 -1.38 64.37 22.33
N PRO A 113 -1.96 64.32 21.10
CA PRO A 113 -2.39 63.14 20.34
C PRO A 113 -1.82 63.13 18.89
N HIS A 114 -2.16 62.09 18.08
CA HIS A 114 -2.65 62.18 16.68
C HIS A 114 -2.35 60.92 15.83
N GLY A 115 -3.42 60.27 15.35
CA GLY A 115 -3.50 59.74 13.98
C GLY A 115 -2.90 58.36 13.64
N ALA A 116 -3.65 57.29 13.90
CA ALA A 116 -3.56 56.06 13.10
C ALA A 116 -4.90 55.31 13.09
N SER A 117 -5.45 55.08 11.90
CA SER A 117 -6.66 54.26 11.69
C SER A 117 -6.38 52.78 11.96
N ALA A 118 -7.35 52.07 12.54
CA ALA A 118 -7.22 50.64 12.85
C ALA A 118 -7.06 49.78 11.58
N VAL A 119 -5.98 49.00 11.53
CA VAL A 119 -5.82 47.88 10.59
C VAL A 119 -6.16 46.59 11.33
N VAL A 120 -7.22 45.91 10.91
CA VAL A 120 -7.57 44.58 11.41
C VAL A 120 -6.65 43.56 10.73
N VAL A 121 -5.65 43.08 11.46
CA VAL A 121 -4.73 42.03 11.00
C VAL A 121 -5.29 40.66 11.41
N PHE A 122 -5.77 39.89 10.43
CA PHE A 122 -5.96 38.44 10.59
C PHE A 122 -4.60 37.71 10.46
N PRO A 123 -4.35 36.65 11.26
CA PRO A 123 -3.11 35.89 11.17
C PRO A 123 -3.06 35.06 9.88
N THR A 124 -2.16 35.43 8.97
CA THR A 124 -1.90 34.71 7.72
C THR A 124 -1.08 33.45 7.97
N PHE A 125 -1.53 32.31 7.42
CA PHE A 125 -0.76 31.06 7.38
C PHE A 125 0.54 31.21 6.56
N PRO A 126 1.66 30.59 6.98
CA PRO A 126 2.92 30.66 6.26
C PRO A 126 2.85 29.90 4.92
N HIS A 127 3.43 30.49 3.88
CA HIS A 127 3.42 29.96 2.53
C HIS A 127 4.47 28.84 2.34
N SER A 128 4.00 27.59 2.16
CA SER A 128 4.84 26.43 1.85
C SER A 128 4.43 25.75 0.53
N VAL A 129 4.32 26.53 -0.55
CA VAL A 129 4.05 26.00 -1.92
C VAL A 129 5.06 26.51 -2.96
N THR A 130 5.86 27.54 -2.65
CA THR A 130 6.71 28.25 -3.63
C THR A 130 8.19 27.82 -3.65
N ALA A 131 8.51 26.64 -3.12
CA ALA A 131 9.90 26.16 -2.96
C ALA A 131 10.26 24.91 -3.80
N LEU A 132 9.45 24.56 -4.81
CA LEU A 132 9.62 23.33 -5.62
C LEU A 132 9.67 23.59 -7.14
N CYS A 133 10.02 24.82 -7.55
CA CYS A 133 10.19 25.21 -8.96
C CYS A 133 11.64 25.53 -9.38
N VAL A 134 12.65 25.28 -8.55
CA VAL A 134 14.06 25.60 -8.84
C VAL A 134 14.88 24.33 -9.10
N ALA A 135 14.56 23.61 -10.19
CA ALA A 135 15.43 22.58 -10.76
C ALA A 135 15.00 22.09 -12.17
N PHE A 136 14.89 22.94 -13.21
CA PHE A 136 14.90 22.49 -14.63
C PHE A 136 15.07 23.63 -15.67
N PRO A 137 16.27 24.26 -15.80
CA PRO A 137 16.51 25.33 -16.78
C PRO A 137 16.81 24.77 -18.20
N GLN A 138 15.85 24.07 -18.81
CA GLN A 138 15.91 23.64 -20.22
C GLN A 138 14.57 23.76 -20.99
N LEU A 139 13.41 23.72 -20.34
CA LEU A 139 12.12 23.73 -21.07
C LEU A 139 11.69 25.12 -21.62
N GLN A 140 12.34 26.21 -21.21
CA GLN A 140 11.91 27.57 -21.54
C GLN A 140 12.38 28.10 -22.91
N ARG A 141 13.16 27.32 -23.67
CA ARG A 141 13.56 27.68 -25.06
C ARG A 141 12.69 27.06 -26.16
N MET A 142 11.80 26.13 -25.86
CA MET A 142 10.93 25.49 -26.88
C MET A 142 9.59 26.20 -27.10
N THR A 143 9.14 27.06 -26.19
CA THR A 143 7.85 27.79 -26.30
C THR A 143 7.92 29.10 -27.11
N TYR A 144 9.09 29.49 -27.60
CA TYR A 144 9.26 30.71 -28.41
C TYR A 144 9.23 30.48 -29.95
N MET A 145 9.08 29.22 -30.40
CA MET A 145 9.01 28.86 -31.84
C MET A 145 7.62 28.40 -32.32
N THR A 146 6.57 28.46 -31.50
CA THR A 146 5.21 28.01 -31.85
C THR A 146 4.19 29.14 -32.00
N ARG A 147 4.61 30.41 -31.96
CA ARG A 147 3.72 31.59 -31.99
C ARG A 147 3.69 32.33 -33.34
N LYS A 148 4.15 31.69 -34.42
CA LYS A 148 4.34 32.35 -35.74
C LYS A 148 3.81 31.54 -36.95
N LEU A 149 2.79 30.73 -36.73
CA LEU A 149 1.89 30.21 -37.77
C LEU A 149 0.49 30.02 -37.17
N TRP A 150 -0.54 30.39 -37.94
CA TRP A 150 -1.99 30.28 -37.69
C TRP A 150 -2.70 31.43 -36.92
N PRO A 151 -3.57 32.21 -37.59
CA PRO A 151 -4.56 33.07 -36.94
C PRO A 151 -5.85 32.30 -36.59
N LEU A 152 -6.52 32.68 -35.49
CA LEU A 152 -7.86 32.21 -35.15
C LEU A 152 -8.93 32.98 -35.94
N PRO A 153 -9.90 32.30 -36.59
CA PRO A 153 -11.15 32.94 -37.00
C PRO A 153 -12.22 32.77 -35.92
N SER A 154 -12.77 33.89 -35.47
CA SER A 154 -13.94 33.98 -34.59
C SER A 154 -15.24 33.97 -35.41
N ALA A 155 -16.08 32.95 -35.25
CA ALA A 155 -17.50 33.00 -35.60
C ALA A 155 -18.30 31.88 -34.91
N MET A 156 -19.22 32.24 -34.03
CA MET A 156 -20.36 31.40 -33.63
C MET A 156 -21.64 32.22 -33.85
N SER A 157 -22.58 31.70 -34.64
CA SER A 157 -23.93 32.29 -34.73
C SER A 157 -24.98 31.27 -35.16
N SER A 158 -26.09 31.26 -34.41
CA SER A 158 -27.43 30.76 -34.76
C SER A 158 -27.58 29.32 -35.29
N LEU A 159 -27.72 28.38 -34.35
CA LEU A 159 -28.62 27.24 -34.52
C LEU A 159 -30.06 27.70 -34.21
N TRP A 160 -30.89 27.91 -35.24
CA TRP A 160 -32.36 27.72 -35.27
C TRP A 160 -32.93 28.32 -36.56
N GLY A 161 -33.54 27.48 -37.41
CA GLY A 161 -34.20 27.90 -38.65
C GLY A 161 -35.26 26.87 -39.02
N SER A 162 -36.54 27.25 -38.90
CA SER A 162 -37.65 26.31 -39.04
C SER A 162 -37.94 25.94 -40.51
N ARG A 163 -38.40 24.71 -40.68
CA ARG A 163 -38.86 24.09 -41.92
C ARG A 163 -40.07 24.85 -42.47
N ASN A 164 -40.08 25.17 -43.76
CA ASN A 164 -41.35 25.36 -44.47
C ASN A 164 -41.25 24.94 -45.93
N LYS A 165 -42.31 24.29 -46.41
CA LYS A 165 -42.44 23.72 -47.76
C LYS A 165 -43.60 24.43 -48.44
N LYS A 166 -43.45 24.84 -49.70
CA LYS A 166 -44.59 25.10 -50.59
C LYS A 166 -44.17 24.93 -52.04
N ASP A 167 -45.04 24.22 -52.75
CA ASP A 167 -45.01 23.96 -54.17
C ASP A 167 -45.61 25.17 -54.93
N ASP A 168 -45.37 25.30 -56.24
CA ASP A 168 -46.35 25.72 -57.27
C ASP A 168 -45.71 25.69 -58.68
N ASP A 169 -46.53 25.36 -59.68
CA ASP A 169 -46.12 24.95 -61.04
C ASP A 169 -46.02 26.10 -62.06
N GLN A 170 -45.32 25.87 -63.20
CA GLN A 170 -45.82 26.31 -64.52
C GLN A 170 -45.21 25.60 -65.74
N GLU A 171 -45.94 25.63 -66.87
CA GLU A 171 -45.88 24.67 -67.99
C GLU A 171 -45.20 25.17 -69.29
N VAL A 172 -44.43 24.27 -69.93
CA VAL A 172 -44.50 23.83 -71.36
C VAL A 172 -44.24 24.83 -72.53
N ARG A 173 -43.21 24.55 -73.38
CA ARG A 173 -43.36 24.17 -74.82
C ARG A 173 -42.06 23.86 -75.61
N ASP A 174 -42.02 22.64 -76.17
CA ASP A 174 -41.59 22.17 -77.51
C ASP A 174 -40.33 22.67 -78.28
N GLY A 175 -39.48 21.71 -78.71
CA GLY A 175 -38.51 21.87 -79.83
C GLY A 175 -37.29 20.90 -79.78
N PRO A 176 -37.06 19.99 -80.74
CA PRO A 176 -36.08 18.90 -80.61
C PRO A 176 -34.67 19.17 -81.18
N GLY A 177 -33.62 18.69 -80.49
CA GLY A 177 -32.22 18.64 -80.94
C GLY A 177 -31.38 17.62 -80.13
N PRO A 178 -30.28 17.06 -80.68
CA PRO A 178 -29.65 15.82 -80.16
C PRO A 178 -28.28 16.05 -79.48
N PRO A 179 -27.58 14.98 -79.02
CA PRO A 179 -27.94 14.02 -77.98
C PRO A 179 -27.02 14.11 -76.75
N GLU A 180 -27.51 13.66 -75.59
CA GLU A 180 -26.75 13.24 -74.39
C GLU A 180 -25.33 13.81 -74.15
N GLU A 181 -25.22 15.01 -73.58
CA GLU A 181 -24.24 15.21 -72.51
C GLU A 181 -24.88 14.75 -71.19
N ARG A 182 -24.29 13.72 -70.55
CA ARG A 182 -24.73 13.27 -69.23
C ARG A 182 -24.42 14.32 -68.18
N GLY A 183 -25.40 15.19 -67.91
CA GLY A 183 -25.34 16.20 -66.87
C GLY A 183 -25.03 15.58 -65.49
N SER A 184 -24.14 16.23 -64.76
CA SER A 184 -23.58 15.84 -63.46
C SER A 184 -24.55 15.97 -62.27
N ASN A 185 -25.82 15.58 -62.46
CA ASN A 185 -26.91 15.74 -61.50
C ASN A 185 -27.31 14.44 -60.80
N GLU A 186 -26.35 13.70 -60.23
CA GLU A 186 -26.64 12.65 -59.25
C GLU A 186 -25.69 12.67 -58.04
N TYR A 187 -25.32 13.87 -57.59
CA TYR A 187 -24.90 14.08 -56.21
C TYR A 187 -26.14 14.11 -55.31
N ALA A 188 -26.62 12.91 -54.95
CA ALA A 188 -27.49 12.78 -53.78
C ALA A 188 -26.77 13.44 -52.59
N ALA A 189 -27.35 14.53 -52.07
CA ALA A 189 -26.80 15.27 -50.94
C ALA A 189 -26.76 14.33 -49.72
N ARG A 190 -25.59 13.73 -49.47
CA ARG A 190 -25.35 12.94 -48.26
C ARG A 190 -25.64 13.83 -47.05
N GLU A 191 -26.32 13.27 -46.06
CA GLU A 191 -26.49 13.94 -44.79
C GLU A 191 -25.11 14.30 -44.21
N PRO A 192 -24.93 15.49 -43.59
CA PRO A 192 -23.63 15.92 -43.08
C PRO A 192 -23.01 14.90 -42.12
N ASP A 193 -21.92 14.28 -42.55
CA ASP A 193 -21.17 13.24 -41.86
C ASP A 193 -19.87 13.78 -41.24
N GLU A 194 -19.07 12.92 -40.62
CA GLU A 194 -17.77 13.33 -40.03
C GLU A 194 -16.72 13.75 -41.08
N HIS A 195 -17.04 13.59 -42.37
CA HIS A 195 -16.19 13.91 -43.51
C HIS A 195 -16.54 15.25 -44.18
N THR A 196 -17.64 15.88 -43.75
CA THR A 196 -18.18 17.14 -44.29
C THR A 196 -17.41 18.35 -43.74
N ARG A 197 -16.76 19.11 -44.64
CA ARG A 197 -15.91 20.27 -44.27
C ARG A 197 -16.73 21.55 -44.13
N LEU A 198 -16.37 22.39 -43.15
CA LEU A 198 -17.03 23.67 -42.84
C LEU A 198 -16.70 24.82 -43.82
N LEU A 199 -15.81 24.59 -44.80
CA LEU A 199 -15.43 25.55 -45.83
C LEU A 199 -15.27 24.81 -47.17
N PRO A 200 -15.88 25.30 -48.27
CA PRO A 200 -15.65 24.75 -49.59
C PRO A 200 -14.23 25.09 -50.06
N ASN A 201 -13.53 24.12 -50.65
CA ASN A 201 -12.24 24.35 -51.28
C ASN A 201 -12.14 23.51 -52.56
N ARG A 202 -11.18 23.87 -53.42
CA ARG A 202 -10.99 23.51 -54.84
C ARG A 202 -10.94 22.02 -55.23
N LEU A 203 -11.24 21.10 -54.32
CA LEU A 203 -11.28 19.65 -54.55
C LEU A 203 -12.69 19.13 -54.91
N ASP A 204 -13.72 19.97 -54.79
CA ASP A 204 -15.10 19.64 -55.19
C ASP A 204 -15.37 19.87 -56.69
N SER A 205 -14.38 20.30 -57.47
CA SER A 205 -14.43 20.33 -58.94
C SER A 205 -14.06 18.98 -59.55
N ASP A 206 -14.65 18.63 -60.71
CA ASP A 206 -14.62 17.29 -61.34
C ASP A 206 -13.25 16.60 -61.50
N ASN A 207 -12.14 17.34 -61.42
CA ASN A 207 -10.80 16.77 -61.30
C ASN A 207 -10.45 16.47 -59.82
N ARG A 208 -10.81 15.27 -59.36
CA ARG A 208 -10.27 14.70 -58.09
C ARG A 208 -8.77 14.42 -58.22
N GLN A 209 -7.95 15.43 -57.96
CA GLN A 209 -6.50 15.26 -57.92
C GLN A 209 -6.09 14.60 -56.60
N TYR A 210 -5.70 13.33 -56.66
CA TYR A 210 -5.15 12.59 -55.53
C TYR A 210 -3.89 13.28 -54.99
N LEU A 211 -3.79 13.36 -53.66
CA LEU A 211 -2.63 13.88 -52.97
C LEU A 211 -1.52 12.82 -52.91
N THR A 212 -0.26 13.28 -52.81
CA THR A 212 0.86 12.39 -52.51
C THR A 212 0.75 11.86 -51.07
N PRO A 213 1.07 10.58 -50.80
CA PRO A 213 0.98 10.01 -49.44
C PRO A 213 1.77 10.77 -48.36
N ASP A 214 2.85 11.45 -48.73
CA ASP A 214 3.69 12.26 -47.83
C ASP A 214 3.16 13.71 -47.62
N ASP A 215 1.99 14.06 -48.17
CA ASP A 215 1.38 15.39 -48.00
C ASP A 215 0.83 15.56 -46.55
N PRO A 216 1.18 16.64 -45.82
CA PRO A 216 0.68 16.88 -44.47
C PRO A 216 -0.85 16.99 -44.33
N ALA A 217 -1.59 17.17 -45.44
CA ALA A 217 -3.04 17.09 -45.45
C ALA A 217 -3.60 15.67 -45.26
N VAL A 218 -2.81 14.62 -45.55
CA VAL A 218 -3.19 13.21 -45.32
C VAL A 218 -2.89 12.85 -43.86
N SER A 219 -3.77 13.28 -42.95
CA SER A 219 -3.57 13.12 -41.50
C SER A 219 -4.79 12.52 -40.81
N PRO A 220 -4.64 11.49 -39.95
CA PRO A 220 -5.76 10.92 -39.20
C PRO A 220 -6.42 11.94 -38.26
N TYR A 221 -5.76 13.07 -37.95
CA TYR A 221 -6.34 14.17 -37.17
C TYR A 221 -7.44 14.96 -37.91
N ASN A 222 -7.65 14.76 -39.21
CA ASN A 222 -8.75 15.39 -39.94
C ASN A 222 -10.12 14.86 -39.44
N LEU A 223 -10.23 13.57 -39.16
CA LEU A 223 -11.44 12.91 -38.63
C LEU A 223 -11.84 13.48 -37.26
N TRP A 224 -13.13 13.74 -37.07
CA TRP A 224 -13.65 14.24 -35.78
C TRP A 224 -13.53 13.17 -34.69
N THR A 225 -13.84 11.92 -35.01
CA THR A 225 -13.73 10.78 -34.09
C THR A 225 -12.31 10.64 -33.51
N VAL A 226 -11.28 10.80 -34.35
CA VAL A 226 -9.87 10.73 -33.92
C VAL A 226 -9.48 11.92 -33.03
N ARG A 227 -9.98 13.12 -33.34
CA ARG A 227 -9.78 14.32 -32.50
C ARG A 227 -10.45 14.18 -31.14
N LEU A 228 -11.70 13.71 -31.09
CA LEU A 228 -12.42 13.44 -29.85
C LEU A 228 -11.65 12.42 -28.99
N LEU A 229 -11.20 11.32 -29.59
CA LEU A 229 -10.48 10.25 -28.89
C LEU A 229 -9.17 10.76 -28.26
N ARG A 230 -8.44 11.66 -28.94
CA ARG A 230 -7.28 12.35 -28.38
C ARG A 230 -7.66 13.23 -27.19
N TRP A 231 -8.71 14.03 -27.28
CA TRP A 231 -9.17 14.88 -26.16
C TRP A 231 -9.65 14.07 -24.95
N VAL A 232 -10.36 12.96 -25.15
CA VAL A 232 -10.72 12.03 -24.07
C VAL A 232 -9.47 11.39 -23.46
N THR A 233 -8.46 11.05 -24.26
CA THR A 233 -7.17 10.56 -23.74
C THR A 233 -6.41 11.62 -22.93
N VAL A 234 -6.47 12.90 -23.32
CA VAL A 234 -5.94 14.03 -22.53
C VAL A 234 -6.68 14.16 -21.20
N LEU A 235 -8.02 14.08 -21.20
CA LEU A 235 -8.84 14.10 -19.98
C LEU A 235 -8.49 12.93 -19.06
N PHE A 236 -8.42 11.70 -19.59
CA PHE A 236 -7.98 10.52 -18.83
C PHE A 236 -6.57 10.70 -18.27
N THR A 237 -5.66 11.35 -19.00
CA THR A 237 -4.30 11.64 -18.52
C THR A 237 -4.33 12.62 -17.35
N ALA A 238 -5.14 13.69 -17.41
CA ALA A 238 -5.29 14.65 -16.32
C ALA A 238 -5.91 14.01 -15.06
N LEU A 239 -6.94 13.18 -15.22
CA LEU A 239 -7.55 12.41 -14.12
C LEU A 239 -6.56 11.41 -13.51
N THR A 240 -5.81 10.69 -14.35
CA THR A 240 -4.80 9.71 -13.91
C THR A 240 -3.63 10.41 -13.21
N PHE A 241 -3.19 11.57 -13.70
CA PHE A 241 -2.14 12.37 -13.05
C PHE A 241 -2.58 12.89 -11.69
N THR A 242 -3.85 13.29 -11.56
CA THR A 242 -4.45 13.67 -10.27
C THR A 242 -4.45 12.48 -9.30
N TRP A 243 -4.92 11.30 -9.73
CA TRP A 243 -4.91 10.08 -8.92
C TRP A 243 -3.49 9.60 -8.56
N TRP A 244 -2.55 9.68 -9.50
CA TRP A 244 -1.14 9.40 -9.29
C TRP A 244 -0.52 10.33 -8.24
N THR A 245 -0.83 11.63 -8.31
CA THR A 245 -0.39 12.62 -7.32
C THR A 245 -1.00 12.34 -5.94
N LEU A 246 -2.29 11.99 -5.87
CA LEU A 246 -2.94 11.61 -4.61
C LEU A 246 -2.32 10.36 -3.98
N THR A 247 -2.04 9.33 -4.78
CA THR A 247 -1.37 8.10 -4.29
C THR A 247 0.09 8.35 -3.89
N LEU A 248 0.80 9.27 -4.55
CA LEU A 248 2.13 9.73 -4.14
C LEU A 248 2.08 10.47 -2.79
N VAL A 249 1.20 11.46 -2.63
CA VAL A 249 1.05 12.23 -1.38
C VAL A 249 0.59 11.34 -0.23
N SER A 250 -0.28 10.37 -0.48
CA SER A 250 -0.74 9.40 0.54
C SER A 250 0.37 8.54 1.13
N SER A 251 1.54 8.46 0.48
CA SER A 251 2.75 7.79 0.98
C SER A 251 3.49 8.59 2.08
N PHE A 252 3.08 9.84 2.33
CA PHE A 252 3.68 10.74 3.34
C PHE A 252 2.63 11.27 4.33
N VAL A 253 1.43 11.59 3.84
CA VAL A 253 0.29 12.07 4.64
C VAL A 253 -0.96 11.40 4.11
N THR A 254 -1.58 10.51 4.89
CA THR A 254 -2.72 9.72 4.42
C THR A 254 -4.02 10.55 4.53
N PRO A 255 -4.71 10.87 3.41
CA PRO A 255 -5.99 11.59 3.48
C PRO A 255 -7.08 10.73 4.13
N PRO A 256 -8.09 11.35 4.78
CA PRO A 256 -9.22 10.61 5.34
C PRO A 256 -9.94 9.81 4.24
N GLY A 257 -10.20 8.52 4.51
CA GLY A 257 -10.81 7.58 3.56
C GLY A 257 -9.84 6.94 2.54
N MET A 258 -8.57 7.34 2.51
CA MET A 258 -7.54 6.75 1.62
C MET A 258 -6.53 5.83 2.33
N HIS A 259 -6.82 5.38 3.55
CA HIS A 259 -5.92 4.45 4.25
C HIS A 259 -5.84 3.09 3.56
N THR A 260 -4.63 2.55 3.44
CA THR A 260 -4.36 1.15 3.06
C THR A 260 -3.72 0.42 4.23
N ARG A 261 -4.06 -0.86 4.40
CA ARG A 261 -3.53 -1.72 5.48
C ARG A 261 -2.28 -2.50 5.05
N GLY A 262 -2.04 -2.53 3.74
CA GLY A 262 -0.72 -2.67 3.15
C GLY A 262 -0.12 -1.30 2.80
N SER A 263 1.04 -1.31 2.16
CA SER A 263 1.94 -0.16 2.05
C SER A 263 1.60 0.94 1.03
N GLY A 264 0.43 0.91 0.38
CA GLY A 264 0.07 1.87 -0.68
C GLY A 264 0.85 1.76 -2.00
N PHE A 265 2.10 1.27 -1.98
CA PHE A 265 2.99 1.23 -3.15
C PHE A 265 2.43 0.49 -4.37
N TYR A 266 1.58 -0.54 -4.20
CA TYR A 266 0.91 -1.20 -5.33
C TYR A 266 -0.06 -0.26 -6.05
N ALA A 267 -0.85 0.53 -5.31
CA ALA A 267 -1.73 1.55 -5.89
C ALA A 267 -0.93 2.58 -6.69
N PHE A 268 0.21 3.04 -6.14
CA PHE A 268 1.13 3.95 -6.82
C PHE A 268 1.80 3.33 -8.07
N SER A 269 2.16 2.04 -8.04
CA SER A 269 2.67 1.34 -9.22
C SER A 269 1.63 1.21 -10.33
N TYR A 270 0.38 0.85 -10.01
CA TYR A 270 -0.68 0.75 -11.02
C TYR A 270 -1.08 2.11 -11.59
N SER A 271 -1.16 3.16 -10.76
CA SER A 271 -1.41 4.53 -11.25
C SER A 271 -0.26 5.03 -12.12
N SER A 272 0.99 4.69 -11.81
CA SER A 272 2.16 4.98 -12.65
C SER A 272 2.10 4.26 -13.99
N VAL A 273 1.80 2.95 -14.01
CA VAL A 273 1.63 2.17 -15.26
C VAL A 273 0.50 2.75 -16.12
N ALA A 274 -0.63 3.14 -15.52
CA ALA A 274 -1.73 3.80 -16.21
C ALA A 274 -1.29 5.15 -16.82
N LEU A 275 -0.62 6.00 -16.03
CA LEU A 275 -0.15 7.31 -16.46
C LEU A 275 0.84 7.21 -17.62
N PHE A 276 1.86 6.34 -17.52
CA PHE A 276 2.82 6.14 -18.60
C PHE A 276 2.18 5.53 -19.86
N THR A 277 1.22 4.61 -19.71
CA THR A 277 0.47 4.06 -20.85
C THR A 277 -0.27 5.17 -21.61
N LEU A 278 -0.95 6.08 -20.90
CA LEU A 278 -1.64 7.23 -21.51
C LEU A 278 -0.66 8.24 -22.13
N LEU A 279 0.45 8.55 -21.46
CA LEU A 279 1.48 9.45 -21.98
C LEU A 279 2.09 8.91 -23.28
N PHE A 280 2.46 7.62 -23.34
CA PHE A 280 2.96 7.02 -24.58
C PHE A 280 1.86 6.94 -25.66
N THR A 281 0.61 6.67 -25.28
CA THR A 281 -0.53 6.71 -26.21
C THR A 281 -0.71 8.11 -26.82
N LEU A 282 -0.52 9.18 -26.04
CA LEU A 282 -0.61 10.56 -26.52
C LEU A 282 0.59 11.01 -27.36
N VAL A 283 1.80 10.62 -26.98
CA VAL A 283 3.04 10.98 -27.69
C VAL A 283 3.10 10.29 -29.06
N PHE A 284 2.76 9.00 -29.13
CA PHE A 284 2.82 8.21 -30.36
C PHE A 284 1.45 8.01 -31.03
N PHE A 285 0.49 8.89 -30.73
CA PHE A 285 -0.93 8.73 -31.09
C PHE A 285 -1.16 8.55 -32.60
N ALA A 286 -0.36 9.20 -33.45
CA ALA A 286 -0.51 9.16 -34.91
C ALA A 286 0.13 7.93 -35.60
N ALA A 287 0.91 7.13 -34.87
CA ALA A 287 1.76 6.07 -35.44
C ALA A 287 1.31 4.66 -35.01
N PRO A 288 0.12 4.18 -35.44
CA PRO A 288 -0.44 2.91 -34.99
C PRO A 288 0.47 1.73 -35.36
N SER A 289 0.60 0.76 -34.46
CA SER A 289 1.63 -0.28 -34.53
C SER A 289 1.11 -1.65 -34.12
N LYS A 290 1.33 -2.67 -34.98
CA LYS A 290 0.96 -4.06 -34.68
C LYS A 290 1.67 -4.58 -33.42
N ALA A 291 2.91 -4.15 -33.17
CA ALA A 291 3.70 -4.56 -32.01
C ALA A 291 3.13 -3.98 -30.71
N VAL A 292 2.90 -2.67 -30.67
CA VAL A 292 2.28 -1.98 -29.52
C VAL A 292 0.89 -2.55 -29.25
N ARG A 293 0.10 -2.86 -30.28
CA ARG A 293 -1.22 -3.52 -30.16
C ARG A 293 -1.16 -4.89 -29.46
N VAL A 294 -0.21 -5.74 -29.84
CA VAL A 294 -0.02 -7.06 -29.23
C VAL A 294 0.44 -6.92 -27.78
N LEU A 295 1.37 -5.99 -27.50
CA LEU A 295 1.81 -5.68 -26.14
C LEU A 295 0.67 -5.11 -25.29
N ALA A 296 -0.17 -4.22 -25.82
CA ALA A 296 -1.34 -3.67 -25.12
C ALA A 296 -2.37 -4.76 -24.75
N ILE A 297 -2.63 -5.72 -25.64
CA ILE A 297 -3.46 -6.91 -25.34
C ILE A 297 -2.83 -7.73 -24.20
N PHE A 298 -1.52 -7.96 -24.24
CA PHE A 298 -0.80 -8.69 -23.19
C PHE A 298 -0.86 -7.95 -21.83
N MET A 299 -0.61 -6.64 -21.82
CA MET A 299 -0.73 -5.80 -20.61
C MET A 299 -2.14 -5.85 -20.03
N ALA A 300 -3.18 -5.73 -20.87
CA ALA A 300 -4.57 -5.82 -20.43
C ALA A 300 -4.89 -7.18 -19.79
N LEU A 301 -4.42 -8.28 -20.39
CA LEU A 301 -4.60 -9.62 -19.84
C LEU A 301 -3.87 -9.81 -18.50
N MET A 302 -2.63 -9.32 -18.37
CA MET A 302 -1.88 -9.38 -17.11
C MET A 302 -2.48 -8.47 -16.02
N LEU A 303 -2.98 -7.29 -16.37
CA LEU A 303 -3.68 -6.39 -15.44
C LEU A 303 -5.03 -6.98 -14.99
N LEU A 304 -5.75 -7.68 -15.87
CA LEU A 304 -6.94 -8.46 -15.51
C LEU A 304 -6.59 -9.57 -14.50
N VAL A 305 -5.50 -10.31 -14.70
CA VAL A 305 -5.01 -11.31 -13.73
C VAL A 305 -4.70 -10.65 -12.39
N ASN A 306 -4.04 -9.48 -12.38
CA ASN A 306 -3.74 -8.75 -11.14
C ASN A 306 -5.01 -8.27 -10.42
N MET A 307 -5.99 -7.76 -11.16
CA MET A 307 -7.30 -7.37 -10.63
C MET A 307 -8.01 -8.58 -9.98
N ILE A 308 -8.01 -9.74 -10.66
CA ILE A 308 -8.58 -10.99 -10.12
C ILE A 308 -7.82 -11.43 -8.85
N LEU A 309 -6.49 -11.43 -8.85
CA LEU A 309 -5.67 -11.81 -7.69
C LEU A 309 -5.89 -10.88 -6.48
N ILE A 310 -6.10 -9.58 -6.71
CA ILE A 310 -6.41 -8.63 -5.62
C ILE A 310 -7.82 -8.86 -5.07
N VAL A 311 -8.83 -9.07 -5.93
CA VAL A 311 -10.22 -9.21 -5.50
C VAL A 311 -10.53 -10.60 -4.91
N ALA A 312 -9.93 -11.66 -5.44
CA ALA A 312 -10.21 -13.04 -5.03
C ALA A 312 -9.49 -13.45 -3.74
N VAL A 313 -8.23 -13.04 -3.56
CA VAL A 313 -7.46 -13.36 -2.35
C VAL A 313 -7.85 -12.41 -1.22
N GLN A 314 -8.51 -12.93 -0.19
CA GLN A 314 -9.06 -12.14 0.92
C GLN A 314 -8.03 -11.18 1.55
N LYS A 315 -6.79 -11.66 1.80
CA LYS A 315 -5.71 -10.85 2.37
C LYS A 315 -5.27 -9.70 1.45
N ASN A 316 -5.15 -9.95 0.13
CA ASN A 316 -4.81 -8.90 -0.83
C ASN A 316 -5.91 -7.82 -0.86
N ARG A 317 -7.18 -8.24 -0.96
CA ARG A 317 -8.34 -7.34 -0.97
C ARG A 317 -8.41 -6.47 0.30
N TYR A 318 -8.09 -7.08 1.44
CA TYR A 318 -8.07 -6.42 2.74
C TYR A 318 -6.93 -5.40 2.89
N GLU A 319 -5.71 -5.78 2.48
CA GLU A 319 -4.51 -4.92 2.57
C GLU A 319 -4.56 -3.75 1.57
N GLU A 320 -4.97 -3.99 0.32
CA GLU A 320 -5.05 -2.98 -0.74
C GLU A 320 -6.26 -2.02 -0.60
N ALA A 321 -7.30 -2.46 0.12
CA ALA A 321 -8.55 -1.73 0.33
C ALA A 321 -9.14 -1.15 -0.98
N GLY A 322 -9.96 -0.10 -0.88
CA GLY A 322 -10.55 0.55 -2.06
C GLY A 322 -9.53 1.20 -2.99
N VAL A 323 -8.44 1.77 -2.44
CA VAL A 323 -7.44 2.55 -3.18
C VAL A 323 -6.63 1.66 -4.16
N GLY A 324 -6.16 0.50 -3.72
CA GLY A 324 -5.43 -0.43 -4.57
C GLY A 324 -6.34 -1.10 -5.61
N VAL A 325 -7.58 -1.47 -5.22
CA VAL A 325 -8.59 -2.01 -6.14
C VAL A 325 -8.94 -0.99 -7.24
N ALA A 326 -9.23 0.27 -6.89
CA ALA A 326 -9.50 1.31 -7.87
C ALA A 326 -8.31 1.53 -8.82
N SER A 327 -7.08 1.48 -8.30
CA SER A 327 -5.87 1.68 -9.11
C SER A 327 -5.62 0.56 -10.12
N VAL A 328 -5.81 -0.72 -9.75
CA VAL A 328 -5.64 -1.84 -10.70
C VAL A 328 -6.78 -1.90 -11.72
N VAL A 329 -8.02 -1.60 -11.32
CA VAL A 329 -9.17 -1.50 -12.23
C VAL A 329 -8.96 -0.37 -13.23
N TRP A 330 -8.51 0.81 -12.78
CA TRP A 330 -8.22 1.93 -13.65
C TRP A 330 -7.08 1.64 -14.62
N ALA A 331 -5.99 1.01 -14.18
CA ALA A 331 -4.90 0.58 -15.05
C ALA A 331 -5.38 -0.42 -16.13
N PHE A 332 -6.25 -1.36 -15.77
CA PHE A 332 -6.87 -2.28 -16.72
C PHE A 332 -7.74 -1.54 -17.76
N VAL A 333 -8.64 -0.65 -17.32
CA VAL A 333 -9.47 0.19 -18.21
C VAL A 333 -8.61 1.04 -19.15
N VAL A 334 -7.55 1.67 -18.64
CA VAL A 334 -6.59 2.45 -19.42
C VAL A 334 -5.86 1.59 -20.47
N SER A 335 -5.50 0.34 -20.15
CA SER A 335 -4.87 -0.56 -21.12
C SER A 335 -5.82 -0.96 -22.27
N LEU A 336 -7.12 -1.15 -21.97
CA LEU A 336 -8.16 -1.35 -22.98
C LEU A 336 -8.41 -0.07 -23.81
N TRP A 337 -8.38 1.10 -23.17
CA TRP A 337 -8.51 2.39 -23.84
C TRP A 337 -7.37 2.65 -24.82
N ALA A 338 -6.11 2.37 -24.44
CA ALA A 338 -4.96 2.47 -25.32
C ALA A 338 -5.07 1.52 -26.53
N LEU A 339 -5.56 0.29 -26.32
CA LEU A 339 -5.85 -0.67 -27.38
C LEU A 339 -6.96 -0.17 -28.33
N ALA A 340 -8.01 0.44 -27.79
CA ALA A 340 -9.06 1.08 -28.59
C ALA A 340 -8.52 2.26 -29.40
N CYS A 341 -7.65 3.10 -28.83
CA CYS A 341 -6.99 4.20 -29.53
C CYS A 341 -6.15 3.72 -30.72
N ASP A 342 -5.24 2.77 -30.52
CA ASP A 342 -4.43 2.22 -31.62
C ASP A 342 -5.29 1.52 -32.69
N ARG A 343 -6.40 0.87 -32.30
CA ARG A 343 -7.38 0.29 -33.25
C ARG A 343 -8.04 1.37 -34.09
N THR A 344 -8.64 2.39 -33.47
CA THR A 344 -9.41 3.45 -34.14
C THR A 344 -8.52 4.35 -34.98
N VAL A 345 -7.34 4.75 -34.50
CA VAL A 345 -6.39 5.56 -35.32
C VAL A 345 -5.89 4.77 -36.52
N LYS A 346 -5.64 3.46 -36.41
CA LYS A 346 -5.27 2.64 -37.57
C LYS A 346 -6.39 2.59 -38.61
N TRP A 347 -7.65 2.52 -38.18
CA TRP A 347 -8.80 2.55 -39.08
C TRP A 347 -8.92 3.91 -39.77
N GLY A 348 -8.94 5.01 -39.01
CA GLY A 348 -9.03 6.36 -39.56
C GLY A 348 -7.84 6.79 -40.45
N LYS A 349 -6.62 6.31 -40.16
CA LYS A 349 -5.46 6.53 -41.04
C LYS A 349 -5.64 5.83 -42.39
N ALA A 350 -6.10 4.57 -42.40
CA ALA A 350 -6.33 3.84 -43.64
C ALA A 350 -7.47 4.45 -44.48
N GLU A 351 -8.52 4.95 -43.84
CA GLU A 351 -9.66 5.59 -44.50
C GLU A 351 -9.30 6.94 -45.14
N GLU A 352 -8.59 7.82 -44.43
CA GLU A 352 -8.13 9.09 -45.03
C GLU A 352 -7.07 8.87 -46.13
N GLU A 353 -6.21 7.85 -46.01
CA GLU A 353 -5.29 7.44 -47.08
C GLU A 353 -6.04 6.96 -48.34
N GLU A 354 -7.02 6.07 -48.17
CA GLU A 354 -7.85 5.56 -49.29
C GLU A 354 -8.65 6.70 -49.95
N ARG A 355 -9.21 7.62 -49.16
CA ARG A 355 -9.95 8.79 -49.64
C ARG A 355 -9.08 9.79 -50.41
N LEU A 356 -7.90 10.14 -49.89
CA LEU A 356 -7.08 11.23 -50.42
C LEU A 356 -6.04 10.79 -51.44
N THR A 357 -5.61 9.52 -51.42
CA THR A 357 -4.57 8.97 -52.31
C THR A 357 -5.05 7.84 -53.21
N GLY A 358 -6.27 7.32 -52.99
CA GLY A 358 -6.86 6.22 -53.77
C GLY A 358 -6.36 4.83 -53.38
N ARG A 359 -5.47 4.71 -52.38
CA ARG A 359 -5.02 3.44 -51.81
C ARG A 359 -4.63 3.59 -50.33
N VAL A 360 -4.59 2.49 -49.60
CA VAL A 360 -3.94 2.43 -48.28
C VAL A 360 -2.43 2.33 -48.48
N GLU A 361 -1.65 3.20 -47.84
CA GLU A 361 -0.19 3.18 -47.96
C GLU A 361 0.43 2.18 -46.97
N THR A 362 1.40 1.41 -47.44
CA THR A 362 2.07 0.39 -46.62
C THR A 362 3.51 0.73 -46.27
N ARG A 363 4.06 1.75 -46.93
CA ARG A 363 5.38 2.31 -46.63
C ARG A 363 5.32 3.14 -45.36
N ARG A 364 6.47 3.27 -44.70
CA ARG A 364 6.66 4.12 -43.51
C ARG A 364 7.92 4.94 -43.67
N THR A 365 7.86 6.19 -43.25
CA THR A 365 9.04 7.06 -43.23
C THR A 365 10.03 6.62 -42.16
N VAL A 366 11.29 7.08 -42.25
CA VAL A 366 12.30 6.80 -41.21
C VAL A 366 11.84 7.32 -39.84
N TRP A 367 11.17 8.47 -39.79
CA TRP A 367 10.62 9.02 -38.55
C TRP A 367 9.53 8.12 -37.96
N GLU A 368 8.54 7.69 -38.74
CA GLU A 368 7.53 6.72 -38.27
C GLU A 368 8.15 5.42 -37.78
N TRP A 369 9.22 4.94 -38.42
CA TRP A 369 9.97 3.77 -37.92
C TRP A 369 10.63 4.02 -36.56
N THR A 370 11.22 5.21 -36.33
CA THR A 370 11.79 5.56 -35.02
C THR A 370 10.71 5.72 -33.94
N GLU A 371 9.57 6.33 -34.24
CA GLU A 371 8.42 6.43 -33.33
C GLU A 371 7.88 5.05 -32.94
N VAL A 372 7.76 4.15 -33.93
CA VAL A 372 7.30 2.77 -33.73
C VAL A 372 8.32 1.96 -32.93
N LEU A 373 9.62 2.18 -33.13
CA LEU A 373 10.68 1.55 -32.33
C LEU A 373 10.61 2.01 -30.87
N ILE A 374 10.58 3.32 -30.61
CA ILE A 374 10.59 3.89 -29.25
C ILE A 374 9.30 3.49 -28.50
N SER A 375 8.13 3.60 -29.14
CA SER A 375 6.86 3.16 -28.54
C SER A 375 6.85 1.66 -28.25
N THR A 376 7.38 0.81 -29.15
CA THR A 376 7.49 -0.64 -28.92
C THR A 376 8.40 -0.94 -27.73
N VAL A 377 9.58 -0.29 -27.63
CA VAL A 377 10.49 -0.44 -26.48
C VAL A 377 9.81 0.01 -25.18
N ALA A 378 9.10 1.13 -25.18
CA ALA A 378 8.35 1.61 -24.02
C ALA A 378 7.28 0.62 -23.54
N TYR A 379 6.50 0.04 -24.47
CA TYR A 379 5.50 -0.98 -24.15
C TYR A 379 6.12 -2.32 -23.72
N ILE A 380 7.31 -2.68 -24.22
CA ILE A 380 8.08 -3.84 -23.70
C ILE A 380 8.47 -3.60 -22.25
N VAL A 381 9.02 -2.42 -21.92
CA VAL A 381 9.41 -2.07 -20.53
C VAL A 381 8.19 -2.07 -19.60
N LEU A 382 7.06 -1.48 -20.01
CA LEU A 382 5.82 -1.55 -19.23
C LEU A 382 5.31 -2.99 -19.05
N SER A 383 5.38 -3.82 -20.10
CA SER A 383 5.00 -5.24 -20.02
C SER A 383 5.89 -6.01 -19.04
N LEU A 384 7.20 -5.78 -19.04
CA LEU A 384 8.14 -6.38 -18.08
C LEU A 384 7.86 -5.92 -16.64
N ILE A 385 7.56 -4.63 -16.44
CA ILE A 385 7.13 -4.09 -15.14
C ILE A 385 5.87 -4.80 -14.65
N ILE A 386 4.85 -4.95 -15.50
CA ILE A 386 3.60 -5.63 -15.15
C ILE A 386 3.87 -7.11 -14.81
N ILE A 387 4.70 -7.83 -15.58
CA ILE A 387 5.09 -9.22 -15.27
C ILE A 387 5.71 -9.34 -13.87
N LEU A 388 6.63 -8.43 -13.52
CA LEU A 388 7.29 -8.40 -12.21
C LEU A 388 6.29 -8.10 -11.07
N ILE A 389 5.36 -7.18 -11.30
CA ILE A 389 4.26 -6.88 -10.36
C ILE A 389 3.35 -8.11 -10.19
N THR A 390 2.95 -8.76 -11.28
CA THR A 390 2.14 -10.00 -11.24
C THR A 390 2.85 -11.11 -10.47
N ALA A 391 4.13 -11.34 -10.73
CA ALA A 391 4.92 -12.37 -10.03
C ALA A 391 5.06 -12.08 -8.52
N THR A 392 5.26 -10.81 -8.16
CA THR A 392 5.36 -10.40 -6.73
C THR A 392 4.01 -10.48 -6.02
N LEU A 393 2.91 -10.15 -6.72
CA LEU A 393 1.55 -10.32 -6.22
C LEU A 393 1.19 -11.81 -6.04
N ILE A 394 1.65 -12.70 -6.93
CA ILE A 394 1.52 -14.15 -6.75
C ILE A 394 2.28 -14.60 -5.50
N LEU A 395 3.53 -14.17 -5.28
CA LEU A 395 4.25 -14.48 -4.05
C LEU A 395 3.52 -13.99 -2.79
N ARG A 396 2.98 -12.76 -2.80
CA ARG A 396 2.16 -12.21 -1.69
C ARG A 396 0.90 -13.04 -1.45
N SER A 397 0.26 -13.53 -2.53
CA SER A 397 -0.91 -14.40 -2.47
C SER A 397 -0.59 -15.77 -1.87
N LEU A 398 0.60 -16.31 -2.12
CA LEU A 398 1.09 -17.53 -1.46
C LEU A 398 1.45 -17.26 0.02
N ASP A 399 2.08 -16.13 0.31
CA ASP A 399 2.39 -15.67 1.68
C ASP A 399 1.12 -15.38 2.50
N ALA A 400 -0.05 -15.22 1.86
CA ALA A 400 -1.34 -15.12 2.55
C ALA A 400 -1.77 -16.43 3.22
N GLY A 401 -1.29 -17.59 2.74
CA GLY A 401 -1.53 -18.89 3.38
C GLY A 401 -0.72 -19.11 4.67
N PHE A 402 0.24 -18.22 4.99
CA PHE A 402 1.03 -18.28 6.21
C PHE A 402 0.42 -17.38 7.29
N GLY A 403 -0.52 -17.94 8.04
CA GLY A 403 -1.21 -17.26 9.15
C GLY A 403 -0.30 -16.92 10.33
N PRO A 404 -0.71 -15.97 11.20
CA PRO A 404 -0.02 -15.67 12.45
C PRO A 404 -0.09 -16.83 13.45
N PRO A 405 0.88 -16.95 14.37
CA PRO A 405 0.82 -17.87 15.50
C PRO A 405 -0.08 -17.35 16.64
N GLY A 406 -0.44 -16.06 16.62
CA GLY A 406 -1.35 -15.39 17.55
C GLY A 406 -2.49 -14.67 16.83
N GLU A 407 -3.19 -13.81 17.56
CA GLU A 407 -4.42 -13.15 17.10
C GLU A 407 -4.17 -11.71 16.61
N GLN A 408 -5.13 -11.16 15.85
CA GLN A 408 -5.05 -9.81 15.29
C GLN A 408 -6.18 -8.92 15.82
N TYR A 409 -5.84 -7.90 16.60
CA TYR A 409 -6.78 -6.99 17.26
C TYR A 409 -6.90 -5.67 16.53
N TRP A 410 -8.13 -5.23 16.27
CA TRP A 410 -8.43 -3.92 15.70
C TRP A 410 -8.11 -2.80 16.69
N VAL A 411 -7.56 -1.69 16.19
CA VAL A 411 -7.12 -0.54 17.00
C VAL A 411 -7.38 0.79 16.27
N ASP A 412 -7.20 1.90 16.97
CA ASP A 412 -7.30 3.27 16.44
C ASP A 412 -8.67 3.55 15.81
N GLY A 413 -9.76 3.15 16.47
CA GLY A 413 -11.11 3.24 15.89
C GLY A 413 -11.33 2.28 14.72
N ASP A 414 -10.80 1.07 14.85
CA ASP A 414 -10.88 -0.04 13.88
C ASP A 414 -10.32 0.29 12.49
N GLN A 415 -9.32 1.18 12.41
CA GLN A 415 -8.65 1.50 11.14
C GLN A 415 -7.76 0.36 10.65
N TYR A 416 -6.96 -0.24 11.54
CA TYR A 416 -6.00 -1.31 11.24
C TYR A 416 -5.90 -2.32 12.38
N ARG A 417 -5.20 -3.45 12.18
CA ARG A 417 -4.99 -4.49 13.19
C ARG A 417 -3.54 -4.66 13.61
N ILE A 418 -3.35 -4.92 14.90
CA ILE A 418 -2.07 -5.31 15.52
C ILE A 418 -2.10 -6.80 15.84
N HIS A 419 -1.08 -7.54 15.42
CA HIS A 419 -0.84 -8.91 15.82
C HIS A 419 -0.24 -8.95 17.23
N VAL A 420 -0.83 -9.77 18.11
CA VAL A 420 -0.35 -10.03 19.48
C VAL A 420 -0.23 -11.54 19.68
N TYR A 421 0.86 -11.96 20.29
CA TYR A 421 1.11 -13.36 20.66
C TYR A 421 1.61 -13.45 22.11
N CYS A 422 1.08 -14.41 22.87
CA CYS A 422 1.45 -14.68 24.25
C CYS A 422 1.53 -16.18 24.52
N ASP A 423 2.47 -16.59 25.36
CA ASP A 423 2.78 -18.00 25.66
C ASP A 423 3.34 -18.14 27.10
N GLY A 424 3.12 -19.30 27.73
CA GLY A 424 3.42 -19.55 29.15
C GLY A 424 2.29 -19.15 30.12
N ASN A 425 2.49 -19.41 31.41
CA ASN A 425 1.48 -19.26 32.46
C ASN A 425 1.66 -17.94 33.26
N GLY A 426 0.62 -17.11 33.30
CA GLY A 426 0.59 -15.82 33.99
C GLY A 426 0.20 -15.89 35.47
N THR A 427 -0.10 -17.08 35.99
CA THR A 427 -0.51 -17.30 37.39
C THR A 427 0.29 -18.41 38.05
N ASP A 428 0.68 -18.20 39.31
CA ASP A 428 1.29 -19.25 40.13
C ASP A 428 0.26 -20.27 40.64
N ALA A 429 0.72 -21.32 41.34
CA ALA A 429 -0.15 -22.35 41.91
C ALA A 429 -1.05 -21.86 43.07
N ALA A 430 -0.81 -20.65 43.59
CA ALA A 430 -1.62 -20.00 44.61
C ALA A 430 -2.61 -18.96 44.03
N GLY A 431 -2.60 -18.75 42.70
CA GLY A 431 -3.46 -17.81 41.99
C GLY A 431 -2.92 -16.37 41.94
N ASN A 432 -1.69 -16.12 42.38
CA ASN A 432 -1.06 -14.80 42.24
C ASN A 432 -0.65 -14.57 40.78
N LYS A 433 -0.78 -13.34 40.31
CA LYS A 433 -0.28 -12.95 38.99
C LYS A 433 1.24 -12.86 38.98
N LEU A 434 1.87 -13.63 38.09
CA LEU A 434 3.30 -13.54 37.79
C LEU A 434 3.55 -12.44 36.75
N PRO A 435 4.72 -11.77 36.78
CA PRO A 435 5.05 -10.75 35.80
C PRO A 435 5.22 -11.37 34.41
N THR A 436 4.52 -10.82 33.43
CA THR A 436 4.63 -11.22 32.02
C THR A 436 5.73 -10.41 31.34
N VAL A 437 6.66 -11.08 30.67
CA VAL A 437 7.70 -10.40 29.91
C VAL A 437 7.15 -9.96 28.55
N PHE A 438 7.06 -8.66 28.31
CA PHE A 438 6.68 -8.13 27.01
C PHE A 438 7.94 -7.81 26.18
N PHE A 439 8.11 -8.52 25.06
CA PHE A 439 9.24 -8.33 24.17
C PHE A 439 8.93 -7.31 23.06
N GLU A 440 9.81 -6.33 22.88
CA GLU A 440 9.71 -5.30 21.83
C GLU A 440 10.93 -5.35 20.90
N GLY A 441 10.66 -5.40 19.58
CA GLY A 441 11.67 -5.63 18.56
C GLY A 441 12.46 -4.37 18.19
N GLY A 442 13.70 -4.55 17.73
CA GLY A 442 14.56 -3.46 17.25
C GLY A 442 14.25 -3.06 15.81
N ASP A 443 15.25 -3.10 14.93
CA ASP A 443 15.02 -2.81 13.50
C ASP A 443 14.14 -3.86 12.79
N LEU A 444 13.92 -5.02 13.40
CA LEU A 444 13.16 -6.16 12.88
C LEU A 444 12.06 -6.61 13.85
N PRO A 445 11.06 -7.39 13.39
CA PRO A 445 10.06 -7.98 14.28
C PRO A 445 10.73 -8.96 15.26
N VAL A 446 10.09 -9.16 16.43
CA VAL A 446 10.60 -9.96 17.57
C VAL A 446 10.92 -11.40 17.14
N GLU A 447 10.15 -11.92 16.20
CA GLU A 447 10.23 -13.25 15.62
C GLU A 447 11.56 -13.52 14.91
N ASN A 448 12.29 -12.48 14.48
CA ASN A 448 13.67 -12.61 14.01
C ASN A 448 14.67 -12.62 15.19
N GLY A 449 14.59 -13.65 16.03
CA GLY A 449 15.61 -14.01 17.03
C GLY A 449 15.16 -13.88 18.48
N LEU A 450 14.43 -12.82 18.83
CA LEU A 450 13.97 -12.61 20.21
C LEU A 450 12.85 -13.58 20.61
N TRP A 451 11.98 -14.00 19.68
CA TRP A 451 10.96 -15.02 19.96
C TRP A 451 11.58 -16.38 20.28
N GLN A 452 12.60 -16.80 19.54
CA GLN A 452 13.30 -18.06 19.82
C GLN A 452 14.09 -17.98 21.13
N PHE A 453 14.62 -16.80 21.47
CA PHE A 453 15.18 -16.53 22.80
C PHE A 453 14.11 -16.66 23.90
N ALA A 454 12.95 -16.02 23.75
CA ALA A 454 11.84 -16.06 24.71
C ALA A 454 11.31 -17.50 24.94
N GLN A 455 11.13 -18.28 23.87
CA GLN A 455 10.75 -19.70 23.97
C GLN A 455 11.78 -20.54 24.76
N ASN A 456 13.08 -20.24 24.62
CA ASN A 456 14.11 -20.96 25.36
C ASN A 456 14.16 -20.51 26.83
N ALA A 457 14.03 -19.21 27.11
CA ALA A 457 13.94 -18.69 28.47
C ALA A 457 12.70 -19.23 29.23
N LEU A 458 11.57 -19.43 28.52
CA LEU A 458 10.39 -20.09 29.08
C LEU A 458 10.65 -21.57 29.39
N LYS A 459 11.31 -22.32 28.49
CA LYS A 459 11.68 -23.72 28.70
C LYS A 459 12.72 -23.95 29.80
N ASN A 460 13.52 -22.93 30.11
CA ASN A 460 14.55 -22.96 31.15
C ASN A 460 14.02 -22.52 32.54
N ASP A 461 12.70 -22.29 32.67
CA ASP A 461 12.05 -21.70 33.85
C ASP A 461 12.72 -20.38 34.30
N SER A 462 13.25 -19.61 33.34
CA SER A 462 13.83 -18.28 33.58
C SER A 462 12.77 -17.16 33.49
N ILE A 463 11.64 -17.44 32.82
CA ILE A 463 10.43 -16.61 32.76
C ILE A 463 9.20 -17.52 32.79
N SER A 464 8.06 -17.06 33.34
CA SER A 464 6.83 -17.88 33.42
C SER A 464 5.86 -17.66 32.26
N ARG A 465 5.81 -16.44 31.71
CA ARG A 465 4.99 -16.04 30.56
C ARG A 465 5.70 -14.94 29.77
N TYR A 466 5.57 -14.97 28.46
CA TYR A 466 5.97 -13.86 27.60
C TYR A 466 4.87 -13.49 26.61
N CYS A 467 4.90 -12.24 26.17
CA CYS A 467 4.11 -11.70 25.08
C CYS A 467 5.00 -10.91 24.14
N PHE A 468 4.57 -10.75 22.89
CA PHE A 468 5.08 -9.72 21.98
C PHE A 468 3.96 -9.27 21.04
N ALA A 469 4.18 -8.13 20.39
CA ALA A 469 3.31 -7.64 19.33
C ALA A 469 4.14 -7.14 18.14
N ASP A 470 3.61 -7.31 16.93
CA ASP A 470 4.18 -6.67 15.75
C ASP A 470 3.78 -5.18 15.76
N ARG A 471 4.77 -4.26 15.72
CA ARG A 471 4.50 -2.85 15.43
C ARG A 471 3.79 -2.66 14.08
N PRO A 472 3.07 -1.54 13.84
CA PRO A 472 2.37 -1.31 12.58
C PRO A 472 3.26 -1.55 11.34
N GLY A 473 2.80 -2.42 10.44
CA GLY A 473 3.50 -2.83 9.20
C GLY A 473 4.67 -3.82 9.36
N TYR A 474 4.97 -4.25 10.58
CA TYR A 474 5.85 -5.39 10.84
C TYR A 474 5.08 -6.72 10.74
N GLY A 475 5.80 -7.82 10.50
CA GLY A 475 5.29 -9.19 10.46
C GLY A 475 3.85 -9.35 9.95
N TRP A 476 2.96 -9.74 10.85
CA TRP A 476 1.54 -9.92 10.59
C TRP A 476 0.68 -8.68 10.84
N SER A 477 1.15 -7.66 11.56
CA SER A 477 0.41 -6.40 11.76
C SER A 477 0.15 -5.64 10.45
N ASP A 478 -0.98 -4.95 10.40
CA ASP A 478 -1.34 -4.03 9.32
C ASP A 478 -0.50 -2.74 9.42
N THR A 479 -0.35 -1.99 8.33
CA THR A 479 0.26 -0.65 8.36
C THR A 479 -0.72 0.39 8.92
N ALA A 480 -0.23 1.26 9.80
CA ALA A 480 -0.96 2.44 10.25
C ALA A 480 -0.95 3.56 9.19
N PRO A 481 -1.97 4.44 9.16
CA PRO A 481 -1.98 5.64 8.32
C PRO A 481 -0.87 6.63 8.73
N SER A 482 -0.40 7.43 7.77
CA SER A 482 0.66 8.42 7.99
C SER A 482 0.14 9.79 8.41
N PRO A 483 0.81 10.48 9.34
CA PRO A 483 2.08 10.11 10.00
C PRO A 483 1.89 9.17 11.21
N LEU A 484 2.90 8.33 11.50
CA LEU A 484 2.95 7.44 12.68
C LEU A 484 4.16 7.77 13.57
N SER A 485 3.93 8.30 14.78
CA SER A 485 4.97 8.45 15.81
C SER A 485 5.14 7.18 16.66
N ALA A 486 6.21 7.13 17.47
CA ALA A 486 6.38 6.04 18.42
C ALA A 486 5.28 6.04 19.48
N GLY A 487 4.85 7.21 19.96
CA GLY A 487 3.74 7.36 20.89
C GLY A 487 2.43 6.84 20.31
N MET A 488 2.09 7.18 19.07
CA MET A 488 0.89 6.66 18.40
C MET A 488 0.91 5.13 18.26
N ALA A 489 2.05 4.55 17.87
CA ALA A 489 2.21 3.10 17.81
C ALA A 489 2.09 2.44 19.20
N THR A 490 2.61 3.09 20.25
CA THR A 490 2.49 2.64 21.64
C THR A 490 1.06 2.73 22.17
N ASP A 491 0.27 3.75 21.78
CA ASP A 491 -1.15 3.84 22.15
C ASP A 491 -1.96 2.72 21.47
N ALA A 492 -1.72 2.48 20.18
CA ALA A 492 -2.32 1.36 19.44
C ALA A 492 -1.94 0.00 20.03
N LEU A 493 -0.68 -0.20 20.45
CA LEU A 493 -0.25 -1.40 21.17
C LEU A 493 -1.00 -1.57 22.49
N SER A 494 -1.21 -0.49 23.23
CA SER A 494 -1.91 -0.51 24.52
C SER A 494 -3.38 -0.89 24.35
N GLU A 495 -4.03 -0.38 23.29
CA GLU A 495 -5.37 -0.81 22.91
C GLU A 495 -5.42 -2.29 22.49
N ALA A 496 -4.45 -2.76 21.70
CA ALA A 496 -4.38 -4.16 21.28
C ALA A 496 -4.25 -5.12 22.48
N LEU A 497 -3.37 -4.81 23.44
CA LEU A 497 -3.21 -5.59 24.68
C LEU A 497 -4.50 -5.58 25.51
N ALA A 498 -5.13 -4.41 25.67
CA ALA A 498 -6.40 -4.29 26.39
C ALA A 498 -7.53 -5.11 25.75
N ARG A 499 -7.64 -5.11 24.40
CA ARG A 499 -8.59 -5.93 23.64
C ARG A 499 -8.24 -7.43 23.65
N ALA A 500 -6.97 -7.79 23.77
CA ALA A 500 -6.53 -9.17 24.01
C ALA A 500 -6.84 -9.68 25.43
N GLY A 501 -7.18 -8.77 26.37
CA GLY A 501 -7.38 -9.09 27.78
C GLY A 501 -6.07 -9.23 28.57
N GLU A 502 -4.92 -9.01 27.93
CA GLU A 502 -3.60 -9.06 28.55
C GLU A 502 -3.36 -7.80 29.38
N LYS A 503 -2.95 -7.99 30.63
CA LYS A 503 -2.77 -6.91 31.63
C LYS A 503 -1.57 -7.23 32.51
N GLY A 504 -0.97 -6.20 33.10
CA GLY A 504 0.20 -6.37 33.96
C GLY A 504 -0.03 -7.26 35.20
N PRO A 505 1.05 -7.55 35.95
CA PRO A 505 2.35 -6.86 35.89
C PRO A 505 3.23 -7.23 34.68
N TRP A 506 3.95 -6.24 34.16
CA TRP A 506 4.78 -6.31 32.96
C TRP A 506 6.26 -6.13 33.29
N ILE A 507 7.13 -6.86 32.58
CA ILE A 507 8.55 -6.55 32.45
C ILE A 507 8.84 -6.31 30.98
N LEU A 508 9.27 -5.10 30.61
CA LEU A 508 9.52 -4.74 29.21
C LEU A 508 10.94 -5.15 28.84
N ALA A 509 11.09 -6.06 27.88
CA ALA A 509 12.36 -6.52 27.35
C ALA A 509 12.51 -6.04 25.90
N SER A 510 13.29 -4.99 25.68
CA SER A 510 13.29 -4.25 24.40
C SER A 510 14.68 -4.12 23.80
N ALA A 511 14.76 -4.15 22.46
CA ALA A 511 16.04 -4.09 21.74
C ALA A 511 16.17 -2.86 20.82
N GLY A 512 17.33 -2.22 20.79
CA GLY A 512 17.62 -1.13 19.85
C GLY A 512 16.57 -0.02 19.90
N ILE A 513 15.97 0.33 18.76
CA ILE A 513 14.87 1.30 18.71
C ILE A 513 13.60 0.87 19.47
N GLY A 514 13.42 -0.42 19.76
CA GLY A 514 12.34 -0.91 20.63
C GLY A 514 12.34 -0.29 22.03
N SER A 515 13.49 0.19 22.52
CA SER A 515 13.61 0.90 23.79
C SER A 515 12.90 2.25 23.80
N VAL A 516 12.76 2.91 22.65
CA VAL A 516 11.99 4.15 22.50
C VAL A 516 10.50 3.89 22.75
N TYR A 517 9.94 2.87 22.10
CA TYR A 517 8.54 2.46 22.29
C TYR A 517 8.27 1.98 23.72
N SER A 518 9.21 1.22 24.30
CA SER A 518 9.09 0.68 25.66
C SER A 518 9.22 1.74 26.76
N GLN A 519 10.03 2.79 26.57
CA GLN A 519 10.05 3.94 27.48
C GLN A 519 8.71 4.68 27.49
N ILE A 520 8.14 4.97 26.31
CA ILE A 520 6.82 5.61 26.20
C ILE A 520 5.72 4.70 26.80
N PHE A 521 5.79 3.38 26.57
CA PHE A 521 4.84 2.45 27.15
C PHE A 521 4.93 2.43 28.68
N SER A 522 6.15 2.37 29.24
CA SER A 522 6.39 2.39 30.68
C SER A 522 5.95 3.69 31.35
N SER A 523 6.18 4.84 30.71
CA SER A 523 5.77 6.14 31.25
C SER A 523 4.24 6.26 31.35
N ARG A 524 3.50 5.64 30.40
CA ARG A 524 2.03 5.60 30.38
C ARG A 524 1.43 4.53 31.30
N HIS A 525 2.07 3.37 31.43
CA HIS A 525 1.59 2.21 32.18
C HIS A 525 2.39 1.93 33.46
N GLY A 526 3.05 2.93 34.05
CA GLY A 526 4.10 2.70 35.06
C GLY A 526 3.66 2.05 36.38
N ARG A 527 2.36 1.95 36.66
CA ARG A 527 1.83 1.12 37.77
C ARG A 527 1.74 -0.37 37.42
N GLU A 528 1.69 -0.69 36.14
CA GLU A 528 1.66 -2.06 35.62
C GLU A 528 3.05 -2.54 35.18
N VAL A 529 4.04 -1.65 35.04
CA VAL A 529 5.41 -2.01 34.63
C VAL A 529 6.34 -2.15 35.82
N ASN A 530 6.64 -3.41 36.18
CA ASN A 530 7.46 -3.80 37.32
C ASN A 530 8.96 -3.87 37.00
N GLY A 531 9.36 -3.77 35.73
CA GLY A 531 10.79 -3.76 35.37
C GLY A 531 11.05 -3.41 33.90
N LEU A 532 12.25 -2.90 33.65
CA LEU A 532 12.77 -2.55 32.33
C LEU A 532 14.09 -3.29 32.07
N LEU A 533 14.17 -3.98 30.94
CA LEU A 533 15.38 -4.59 30.41
C LEU A 533 15.63 -4.04 28.99
N LEU A 534 16.68 -3.23 28.87
CA LEU A 534 17.05 -2.54 27.64
C LEU A 534 18.28 -3.21 27.02
N ILE A 535 18.15 -3.71 25.78
CA ILE A 535 19.18 -4.44 25.04
C ILE A 535 19.71 -3.53 23.91
N ASP A 536 20.95 -3.07 24.07
CA ASP A 536 21.64 -2.08 23.24
C ASP A 536 20.70 -0.93 22.76
N PRO A 537 20.04 -0.23 23.71
CA PRO A 537 18.97 0.73 23.42
C PRO A 537 19.40 1.92 22.56
N LEU A 538 18.49 2.41 21.71
CA LEU A 538 18.68 3.65 20.96
C LEU A 538 18.23 4.87 21.79
N HIS A 539 19.12 5.83 21.96
CA HIS A 539 18.87 7.06 22.72
C HIS A 539 18.15 8.14 21.89
N GLU A 540 17.31 8.96 22.53
CA GLU A 540 16.49 9.99 21.89
C GLU A 540 17.33 11.03 21.13
N ASP A 541 18.53 11.36 21.63
CA ASP A 541 19.45 12.27 20.93
C ASP A 541 19.90 11.73 19.57
N LEU A 542 20.03 10.40 19.45
CA LEU A 542 20.50 9.71 18.24
C LEU A 542 19.39 9.53 17.19
N LEU A 543 18.15 9.94 17.48
CA LEU A 543 17.03 9.89 16.52
C LEU A 543 17.27 10.73 15.27
N HIS A 544 18.14 11.74 15.32
CA HIS A 544 18.61 12.48 14.15
C HIS A 544 19.25 11.57 13.09
N ARG A 545 19.87 10.46 13.49
CA ARG A 545 20.46 9.44 12.60
C ARG A 545 19.41 8.51 11.97
N VAL A 546 18.19 8.49 12.53
CA VAL A 546 17.02 7.76 12.00
C VAL A 546 16.22 8.65 11.04
N SER A 547 16.11 9.95 11.34
CA SER A 547 15.49 10.97 10.47
C SER A 547 16.39 11.49 9.35
N ASP A 548 17.51 10.85 9.06
CA ASP A 548 18.37 11.25 7.94
C ASP A 548 17.57 11.25 6.62
N PRO A 549 17.49 12.40 5.90
CA PRO A 549 16.71 12.49 4.67
C PRO A 549 17.17 11.52 3.57
N GLY A 550 18.46 11.16 3.53
CA GLY A 550 18.99 10.16 2.62
C GLY A 550 18.45 8.77 2.90
N ARG A 551 18.42 8.36 4.17
CA ARG A 551 17.77 7.12 4.64
C ARG A 551 16.28 7.13 4.32
N GLY A 552 15.55 8.20 4.66
CA GLY A 552 14.13 8.36 4.35
C GLY A 552 13.83 8.20 2.85
N PHE A 553 14.55 8.93 2.00
CA PHE A 553 14.45 8.80 0.54
C PHE A 553 14.78 7.38 0.05
N SER A 554 15.79 6.71 0.65
CA SER A 554 16.13 5.33 0.31
C SER A 554 15.01 4.33 0.65
N TYR A 555 14.29 4.52 1.76
CA TYR A 555 13.13 3.71 2.12
C TYR A 555 11.96 3.97 1.16
N TRP A 556 11.68 5.22 0.81
CA TRP A 556 10.68 5.58 -0.19
C TRP A 556 10.98 4.96 -1.57
N LEU A 557 12.20 5.13 -2.07
CA LEU A 557 12.61 4.61 -3.38
C LEU A 557 12.55 3.07 -3.42
N ARG A 558 13.05 2.39 -2.37
CA ARG A 558 12.91 0.94 -2.23
C ARG A 558 11.44 0.51 -2.12
N GLY A 559 10.61 1.32 -1.46
CA GLY A 559 9.17 1.13 -1.35
C GLY A 559 8.48 1.17 -2.72
N VAL A 560 8.72 2.22 -3.50
CA VAL A 560 8.22 2.37 -4.89
C VAL A 560 8.66 1.22 -5.80
N LEU A 561 9.88 0.71 -5.62
CA LEU A 561 10.41 -0.44 -6.38
C LEU A 561 9.98 -1.81 -5.79
N SER A 562 9.40 -1.86 -4.58
CA SER A 562 9.07 -3.12 -3.91
C SER A 562 8.02 -3.98 -4.63
N PRO A 563 7.01 -3.44 -5.34
CA PRO A 563 6.09 -4.24 -6.14
C PRO A 563 6.76 -4.94 -7.33
N LEU A 564 7.92 -4.45 -7.81
CA LEU A 564 8.70 -5.12 -8.85
C LEU A 564 9.44 -6.37 -8.32
N GLY A 565 9.56 -6.52 -6.99
CA GLY A 565 10.14 -7.71 -6.37
C GLY A 565 11.59 -8.00 -6.77
N ILE A 566 12.38 -7.01 -7.20
CA ILE A 566 13.73 -7.18 -7.79
C ILE A 566 14.64 -8.05 -6.88
N GLU A 567 14.58 -7.87 -5.56
CA GLU A 567 15.30 -8.74 -4.61
C GLU A 567 14.48 -9.94 -4.11
N ARG A 568 13.15 -9.79 -4.01
CA ARG A 568 12.22 -10.76 -3.40
C ARG A 568 11.98 -11.97 -4.31
N LEU A 569 11.85 -11.76 -5.62
CA LEU A 569 11.63 -12.81 -6.62
C LEU A 569 12.85 -13.73 -6.77
N PRO A 570 14.09 -13.24 -6.98
CA PRO A 570 15.27 -14.12 -7.03
C PRO A 570 15.54 -14.80 -5.69
N GLY A 571 15.23 -14.14 -4.57
CA GLY A 571 15.30 -14.75 -3.23
C GLY A 571 14.37 -15.95 -3.07
N ALA A 572 13.11 -15.83 -3.51
CA ALA A 572 12.16 -16.93 -3.48
C ALA A 572 12.54 -18.07 -4.45
N ILE A 573 12.96 -17.74 -5.66
CA ILE A 573 13.23 -18.73 -6.74
C ILE A 573 14.57 -19.46 -6.53
N PHE A 574 15.66 -18.73 -6.30
CA PHE A 574 17.02 -19.29 -6.32
C PHE A 574 17.63 -19.50 -4.93
N ARG A 575 17.18 -18.76 -3.91
CA ARG A 575 17.72 -18.84 -2.53
C ARG A 575 16.80 -19.58 -1.56
N GLY A 576 15.76 -20.25 -2.07
CA GLY A 576 14.85 -21.09 -1.28
C GLY A 576 14.11 -20.36 -0.15
N ARG A 577 13.95 -19.03 -0.22
CA ARG A 577 13.31 -18.28 0.88
C ARG A 577 11.85 -18.70 1.02
N THR A 578 11.45 -19.07 2.22
CA THR A 578 10.10 -19.53 2.56
C THR A 578 9.18 -18.34 2.89
N SER A 579 7.87 -18.58 3.05
CA SER A 579 6.94 -17.53 3.48
C SER A 579 7.27 -16.98 4.86
N ALA A 580 7.72 -17.83 5.80
CA ALA A 580 8.18 -17.38 7.13
C ALA A 580 9.32 -16.34 7.03
N ASP A 581 10.33 -16.61 6.19
CA ASP A 581 11.46 -15.68 6.01
C ASP A 581 11.07 -14.36 5.30
N ARG A 582 10.00 -14.38 4.50
CA ARG A 582 9.44 -13.18 3.84
C ARG A 582 8.45 -12.38 4.69
N VAL A 583 7.81 -13.00 5.69
CA VAL A 583 6.87 -12.34 6.59
C VAL A 583 7.61 -11.72 7.77
N TRP A 584 8.43 -12.50 8.49
CA TRP A 584 9.12 -12.02 9.70
C TRP A 584 10.64 -12.27 9.73
N GLY A 585 11.18 -13.16 8.89
CA GLY A 585 12.62 -13.42 8.85
C GLY A 585 13.46 -12.36 8.13
N ARG A 586 14.62 -12.75 7.61
CA ARG A 586 15.63 -11.81 7.08
C ARG A 586 15.15 -11.05 5.85
N SER A 587 14.26 -11.65 5.05
CA SER A 587 13.66 -11.04 3.86
C SER A 587 12.45 -10.15 4.16
N ALA A 588 11.96 -10.08 5.41
CA ALA A 588 10.88 -9.16 5.79
C ALA A 588 11.21 -7.69 5.49
N ARG A 589 12.50 -7.31 5.51
CA ARG A 589 12.98 -5.96 5.15
C ARG A 589 12.64 -5.53 3.71
N GLN A 590 12.37 -6.49 2.83
CA GLN A 590 12.01 -6.27 1.43
C GLN A 590 10.49 -6.15 1.24
N SER A 591 9.71 -6.26 2.31
CA SER A 591 8.26 -6.09 2.28
C SER A 591 7.89 -4.62 2.15
N GLY A 592 6.93 -4.30 1.28
CA GLY A 592 6.40 -2.94 1.16
C GLY A 592 5.88 -2.40 2.50
N LYS A 593 5.20 -3.24 3.31
CA LYS A 593 4.70 -2.84 4.65
C LYS A 593 5.83 -2.33 5.55
N TYR A 594 6.92 -3.09 5.63
CA TYR A 594 8.11 -2.73 6.40
C TYR A 594 8.76 -1.44 5.88
N LEU A 595 8.95 -1.33 4.56
CA LEU A 595 9.58 -0.15 3.94
C LEU A 595 8.76 1.12 4.16
N PHE A 596 7.43 1.02 4.10
CA PHE A 596 6.51 2.11 4.42
C PHE A 596 6.59 2.49 5.90
N SER A 597 6.60 1.53 6.83
CA SER A 597 6.74 1.81 8.26
C SER A 597 8.09 2.44 8.62
N LYS A 598 9.21 1.99 8.03
CA LYS A 598 10.53 2.63 8.23
C LYS A 598 10.60 4.04 7.61
N LEU A 599 9.88 4.30 6.51
CA LEU A 599 9.73 5.65 5.97
C LEU A 599 9.00 6.55 6.97
N GLN A 600 7.86 6.11 7.51
CA GLN A 600 7.11 6.87 8.53
C GLN A 600 7.94 7.15 9.79
N GLU A 601 8.60 6.12 10.32
CA GLU A 601 9.50 6.22 11.48
C GLU A 601 10.60 7.27 11.24
N SER A 602 11.22 7.27 10.06
CA SER A 602 12.23 8.26 9.66
C SER A 602 11.68 9.69 9.58
N LEU A 603 10.50 9.88 9.00
CA LEU A 603 9.88 11.22 8.82
C LEU A 603 9.58 11.94 10.15
N VAL A 604 9.33 11.20 11.24
CA VAL A 604 8.92 11.80 12.53
C VAL A 604 9.88 11.53 13.70
N ALA A 605 10.98 10.80 13.47
CA ALA A 605 11.93 10.40 14.52
C ALA A 605 12.45 11.59 15.35
N ASP A 606 13.09 12.59 14.73
CA ASP A 606 13.69 13.75 15.42
C ASP A 606 12.67 14.85 15.79
N SER A 607 11.39 14.69 15.40
CA SER A 607 10.32 15.67 15.65
C SER A 607 9.29 15.21 16.67
N LEU A 608 8.32 14.36 16.29
CA LEU A 608 7.26 13.88 17.18
C LEU A 608 7.82 12.85 18.17
N THR A 609 8.45 11.79 17.67
CA THR A 609 8.96 10.68 18.49
C THR A 609 9.97 11.17 19.52
N LYS A 610 10.91 12.03 19.15
CA LYS A 610 11.89 12.61 20.09
C LYS A 610 11.23 13.40 21.22
N ARG A 611 10.20 14.20 20.94
CA ARG A 611 9.43 14.94 21.97
C ARG A 611 8.68 13.98 22.89
N GLU A 612 8.06 12.94 22.34
CA GLU A 612 7.37 11.90 23.11
C GLU A 612 8.33 11.17 24.05
N VAL A 613 9.51 10.74 23.58
CA VAL A 613 10.51 10.07 24.42
C VAL A 613 11.03 10.98 25.53
N ILE A 614 11.39 12.23 25.22
CA ILE A 614 11.83 13.21 26.24
C ILE A 614 10.74 13.42 27.30
N SER A 615 9.47 13.51 26.91
CA SER A 615 8.36 13.61 27.86
C SER A 615 8.17 12.33 28.68
N SER A 616 8.39 11.15 28.09
CA SER A 616 8.31 9.85 28.76
C SER A 616 9.39 9.71 29.85
N LYS A 617 10.63 10.11 29.57
CA LYS A 617 11.78 10.13 30.50
C LYS A 617 11.53 11.07 31.69
N ALA A 618 10.85 12.20 31.47
CA ALA A 618 10.48 13.15 32.53
C ALA A 618 9.39 12.64 33.50
N ILE A 619 8.51 11.73 33.05
CA ILE A 619 7.42 11.16 33.87
C ILE A 619 7.65 9.68 34.23
N GLN A 620 8.81 9.11 33.85
CA GLN A 620 9.17 7.73 34.13
C GLN A 620 9.20 7.46 35.64
N TYR A 621 8.64 6.32 36.05
CA TYR A 621 8.52 5.98 37.47
C TYR A 621 9.91 5.76 38.08
N PRO A 622 10.36 6.60 39.05
CA PRO A 622 11.77 6.61 39.46
C PRO A 622 12.25 5.31 40.10
N ASN A 623 11.35 4.54 40.69
CA ASN A 623 11.66 3.32 41.41
C ASN A 623 11.55 2.04 40.55
N THR A 624 11.17 2.13 39.26
CA THR A 624 11.09 0.96 38.38
C THR A 624 12.48 0.32 38.23
N PRO A 625 12.66 -0.97 38.59
CA PRO A 625 13.90 -1.72 38.37
C PRO A 625 14.37 -1.64 36.91
N LEU A 626 15.62 -1.26 36.72
CA LEU A 626 16.22 -1.08 35.39
C LEU A 626 17.44 -1.99 35.21
N VAL A 627 17.51 -2.65 34.06
CA VAL A 627 18.70 -3.33 33.56
C VAL A 627 19.03 -2.78 32.17
N VAL A 628 20.31 -2.47 31.94
CA VAL A 628 20.84 -2.11 30.62
C VAL A 628 21.88 -3.15 30.20
N ILE A 629 21.81 -3.66 28.98
CA ILE A 629 22.76 -4.63 28.40
C ILE A 629 23.27 -4.06 27.08
N SER A 630 24.51 -3.59 27.03
CA SER A 630 25.06 -2.86 25.88
C SER A 630 25.98 -3.73 25.00
N SER A 631 25.99 -3.46 23.69
CA SER A 631 26.91 -4.11 22.74
C SER A 631 28.33 -3.56 22.92
N GLY A 632 29.26 -4.42 23.32
CA GLY A 632 30.68 -4.08 23.40
C GLY A 632 31.32 -3.82 22.02
N VAL A 633 30.73 -4.32 20.93
CA VAL A 633 31.15 -3.98 19.57
C VAL A 633 30.73 -2.57 19.18
N ASN A 634 29.54 -2.11 19.59
CA ASN A 634 29.07 -0.75 19.29
C ASN A 634 29.75 0.30 20.17
N ILE A 635 29.87 0.04 21.48
CA ILE A 635 30.62 0.89 22.43
C ILE A 635 32.05 1.14 21.91
N ARG A 636 32.77 0.09 21.47
CA ARG A 636 34.14 0.21 20.93
C ARG A 636 34.23 0.98 19.60
N LYS A 637 33.13 1.19 18.88
CA LYS A 637 33.11 1.80 17.54
C LYS A 637 32.64 3.25 17.53
N ASP A 638 31.82 3.64 18.48
CA ASP A 638 31.13 4.92 18.50
C ASP A 638 31.09 5.46 19.93
N SER A 639 31.90 6.49 20.20
CA SER A 639 31.97 7.11 21.52
C SER A 639 30.68 7.84 21.89
N GLU A 640 29.95 8.39 20.91
CA GLU A 640 28.62 8.97 21.17
C GLU A 640 27.65 7.87 21.61
N TRP A 641 27.72 6.67 21.00
CA TRP A 641 26.94 5.51 21.46
C TRP A 641 27.28 5.14 22.90
N GLU A 642 28.57 5.05 23.27
CA GLU A 642 28.98 4.75 24.65
C GLU A 642 28.41 5.76 25.65
N ASP A 643 28.57 7.05 25.40
CA ASP A 643 28.06 8.11 26.28
C ASP A 643 26.54 8.02 26.46
N LYS A 644 25.80 7.65 25.41
CA LYS A 644 24.35 7.44 25.50
C LYS A 644 23.95 6.14 26.18
N GLN A 645 24.74 5.06 26.07
CA GLN A 645 24.54 3.86 26.89
C GLN A 645 24.73 4.17 28.38
N ARG A 646 25.68 5.06 28.72
CA ARG A 646 25.92 5.54 30.08
C ARG A 646 24.75 6.37 30.61
N ASP A 647 24.18 7.29 29.81
CA ASP A 647 23.00 8.07 30.24
C ASP A 647 21.77 7.19 30.51
N PHE A 648 21.58 6.12 29.72
CA PHE A 648 20.52 5.13 29.99
C PHE A 648 20.62 4.49 31.37
N SER A 649 21.82 4.36 31.96
CA SER A 649 21.96 3.84 33.32
C SER A 649 21.30 4.73 34.39
N HIS A 650 20.97 5.98 34.05
CA HIS A 650 20.29 6.96 34.90
C HIS A 650 18.80 7.16 34.55
N LEU A 651 18.23 6.38 33.64
CA LEU A 651 16.81 6.45 33.24
C LEU A 651 15.84 6.22 34.43
N THR A 652 16.23 5.41 35.41
CA THR A 652 15.52 5.30 36.70
C THR A 652 16.51 5.41 37.86
N ARG A 653 16.00 5.67 39.08
CA ARG A 653 16.80 5.69 40.32
C ARG A 653 17.07 4.29 40.87
N ASN A 654 16.60 3.24 40.20
CA ASN A 654 16.68 1.83 40.64
C ASN A 654 17.37 0.96 39.58
N LEU A 655 18.52 1.41 39.09
CA LEU A 655 19.43 0.61 38.27
C LEU A 655 19.87 -0.63 39.08
N LYS A 656 19.54 -1.82 38.57
CA LYS A 656 20.00 -3.09 39.12
C LYS A 656 21.35 -3.48 38.54
N HIS A 657 21.47 -3.45 37.21
CA HIS A 657 22.67 -3.84 36.49
C HIS A 657 22.85 -3.06 35.18
N TRP A 658 24.09 -2.71 34.87
CA TRP A 658 24.53 -2.34 33.53
C TRP A 658 25.63 -3.32 33.13
N ASP A 659 25.36 -4.18 32.16
CA ASP A 659 26.33 -5.15 31.63
C ASP A 659 26.77 -4.76 30.23
N THR A 660 28.07 -4.86 29.94
CA THR A 660 28.59 -4.84 28.57
C THR A 660 28.89 -6.27 28.10
N VAL A 661 28.63 -6.54 26.82
CA VAL A 661 28.85 -7.84 26.19
C VAL A 661 29.88 -7.66 25.09
N ASP A 662 31.15 -7.94 25.42
CA ASP A 662 32.33 -7.46 24.68
C ASP A 662 32.24 -7.70 23.17
N ASP A 663 32.04 -8.96 22.75
CA ASP A 663 32.01 -9.36 21.34
C ASP A 663 30.60 -9.48 20.74
N ALA A 664 29.57 -8.97 21.42
CA ALA A 664 28.21 -8.97 20.88
C ALA A 664 27.96 -7.80 19.91
N PRO A 665 27.32 -8.05 18.75
CA PRO A 665 26.81 -6.99 17.87
C PRO A 665 25.56 -6.33 18.48
N HIS A 666 24.96 -5.37 17.76
CA HIS A 666 23.71 -4.70 18.16
C HIS A 666 22.59 -5.67 18.57
N ASN A 667 22.41 -6.76 17.80
CA ASN A 667 21.53 -7.87 18.17
C ASN A 667 22.25 -8.76 19.20
N VAL A 668 22.30 -8.33 20.46
CA VAL A 668 23.11 -8.99 21.51
C VAL A 668 22.79 -10.49 21.67
N TRP A 669 21.53 -10.89 21.44
CA TRP A 669 21.06 -12.28 21.47
C TRP A 669 21.59 -13.18 20.33
N GLU A 670 22.33 -12.66 19.36
CA GLU A 670 23.01 -13.49 18.35
C GLU A 670 24.23 -14.23 18.93
N THR A 671 24.81 -13.74 20.03
CA THR A 671 25.93 -14.42 20.72
C THR A 671 25.47 -15.33 21.86
N LEU A 672 26.35 -16.22 22.33
CA LEU A 672 26.06 -17.08 23.48
C LEU A 672 26.11 -16.32 24.81
N ASP A 673 27.20 -15.56 25.05
CA ASP A 673 27.35 -14.72 26.26
C ASP A 673 26.22 -13.69 26.37
N GLY A 674 25.86 -13.05 25.24
CA GLY A 674 24.73 -12.12 25.19
C GLY A 674 23.41 -12.77 25.62
N ARG A 675 23.06 -13.95 25.08
CA ARG A 675 21.85 -14.68 25.51
C ARG A 675 21.89 -15.06 26.98
N GLN A 676 23.02 -15.58 27.47
CA GLN A 676 23.17 -15.98 28.86
C GLN A 676 23.05 -14.78 29.82
N LYS A 677 23.63 -13.63 29.47
CA LYS A 677 23.48 -12.39 30.24
C LYS A 677 22.04 -11.87 30.22
N ILE A 678 21.40 -11.78 29.04
CA ILE A 678 19.99 -11.35 28.93
C ILE A 678 19.09 -12.26 29.77
N GLU A 679 19.21 -13.58 29.64
CA GLU A 679 18.37 -14.54 30.38
C GLU A 679 18.60 -14.46 31.90
N LYS A 680 19.86 -14.38 32.33
CA LYS A 680 20.22 -14.21 33.75
C LYS A 680 19.58 -12.94 34.34
N ARG A 681 19.64 -11.80 33.63
CA ARG A 681 19.06 -10.54 34.13
C ARG A 681 17.55 -10.52 34.07
N LEU A 682 16.96 -11.14 33.05
CA LEU A 682 15.52 -11.26 32.92
C LEU A 682 14.94 -12.11 34.06
N ARG A 683 15.58 -13.25 34.38
CA ARG A 683 15.25 -14.07 35.56
C ARG A 683 15.38 -13.30 36.87
N GLN A 684 16.40 -12.45 37.00
CA GLN A 684 16.56 -11.59 38.18
C GLN A 684 15.46 -10.53 38.29
N LEU A 685 14.92 -10.00 37.18
CA LEU A 685 13.80 -9.05 37.20
C LEU A 685 12.44 -9.73 37.44
N VAL A 686 12.24 -10.96 36.94
CA VAL A 686 11.00 -11.75 37.12
C VAL A 686 10.80 -12.20 38.57
N HIS A 687 11.89 -12.36 39.33
CA HIS A 687 11.87 -12.83 40.72
C HIS A 687 12.40 -11.80 41.74
N ALA A 688 12.36 -10.50 41.40
CA ALA A 688 12.71 -9.39 42.29
C ALA A 688 11.49 -8.83 43.03
#